data_AF-A0A0J0Y0Z8-F1
#
_entry.id   AF-A0A0J0Y0Z8-F1
#
_cell.length_a   1.000
_cell.length_b   1.000
_cell.length_c   1.000
_cell.angle_alpha   90.00
_cell.angle_beta   90.00
_cell.angle_gamma   90.00
#
_symmetry.space_group_name_H-M   'P 1'
#
loop_
_entity.id
_entity.type
_entity.pdbx_description
1 polymer ?
#
loop_
_entity_poly.entity_id
_entity_poly.type
_entity_poly.pdbx_seq_one_letter_code
_entity_poly.pdbx_strand_id
1 'polypeptide(L)'
;MTMPTAKQMTDDNFFKLIAIIPLAKCDTLYTKTLQPGKPYRLHSEYHIAMNGEGSMVELVTVDPKKAAPEKLYRLSNGIGLSFSAVVGKNGTGKSTLMELFYRAIYFTGVKNKFGTKYLLSSSVEKLDGHIRWLKGELYHLLTAASLSYSEYPVPQEALKDFIAPKDFSLYLLDLVVRHRLRIGLKAEQTFTDLPEWIAKKLMEHIEIGQTELDEEQKREDQMTEGFRVSVLYQIGTQVRELLCNDGKVSQSQFLPDGERDAGWKEDFDLEAFFYTISLNYSHHGLNAKHTGRWINKLFHKNDAYITPLVLNPMREDGNVDINKELQLSKERLATTILYELIHKGKSLQLDKYKISGFRFARKANAKADPDRKAAKVQHGELIKEKYGVKESMANNRPNGVAALEYLSAKISKVSSGYNFLIDELKGEKDLSGFLEKDKSHVTRKIRQTANYLKAKPKLLNTIWKTESSYDPDYLELNTEQVMEYMRGFIKDLKSIEASQLIEYAFPAIFDVDFEFTYQGKPIMLSEMSSGEQQLIFNSNAILYHLYNIQSVAHSGQSKNKAERKRPEYGYVNIILDEMELYYHPEMQRRYVDDMVRDLNKLPAMSAIKGLHVCILTHSPFVLSDIPSNSTLHLLGGADEESRYGHKSFGANIHELLRKDFFLSDGFMGEHAKKQIGILIDSLKAHQYIPRELISGDTQPVIDERISFADKLGLPEAFLKEGILTRPQCEALLAVIGEPVLYQSLMELYSLAFPKSSQGFIQSQIDFLNRLKAQS
;
A
#
# COMPACT_ATOMS: atom_id res chain seq x y z
N MET A 1 8.42 21.79 32.32
CA MET A 1 9.51 21.85 31.33
C MET A 1 9.11 22.84 30.26
N THR A 2 9.90 23.90 30.10
CA THR A 2 9.67 25.00 29.15
C THR A 2 9.67 24.49 27.72
N MET A 3 8.63 24.83 26.94
CA MET A 3 8.56 24.53 25.51
C MET A 3 9.80 25.08 24.79
N PRO A 4 10.40 24.36 23.84
CA PRO A 4 11.49 24.92 23.05
C PRO A 4 10.94 26.06 22.18
N THR A 5 11.59 27.22 22.24
CA THR A 5 11.32 28.37 21.38
C THR A 5 11.56 28.02 19.90
N ALA A 6 10.67 28.51 19.03
CA ALA A 6 10.59 28.24 17.58
C ALA A 6 11.82 28.61 16.72
N LYS A 7 12.96 28.96 17.32
CA LYS A 7 14.23 29.32 16.67
C LYS A 7 15.27 28.17 16.63
N GLN A 8 14.91 26.97 17.10
CA GLN A 8 15.74 25.75 17.08
C GLN A 8 15.01 24.56 16.41
N MET A 9 14.35 24.77 15.27
CA MET A 9 14.13 23.64 14.35
C MET A 9 15.40 23.53 13.52
N THR A 10 16.26 22.58 13.88
CA THR A 10 17.55 22.30 13.23
C THR A 10 17.34 21.83 11.79
N ASP A 11 18.26 22.18 10.88
CA ASP A 11 18.28 21.72 9.48
C ASP A 11 18.14 20.19 9.34
N ASP A 12 18.47 19.43 10.39
CA ASP A 12 18.31 17.97 10.52
C ASP A 12 16.91 17.41 10.28
N ASN A 13 15.84 18.20 10.31
CA ASN A 13 14.46 17.68 10.13
C ASN A 13 14.05 17.53 8.66
N PHE A 14 14.92 17.89 7.72
CA PHE A 14 14.61 17.86 6.30
C PHE A 14 14.90 16.50 5.65
N PHE A 15 13.98 16.01 4.82
CA PHE A 15 14.17 14.80 4.03
C PHE A 15 13.47 14.93 2.68
N LYS A 16 14.14 14.48 1.61
CA LYS A 16 13.60 14.41 0.24
C LYS A 16 14.15 13.20 -0.50
N LEU A 17 13.30 12.53 -1.27
CA LEU A 17 13.76 11.64 -2.33
C LEU A 17 13.99 12.50 -3.57
N ILE A 18 15.23 12.58 -4.07
CA ILE A 18 15.60 13.53 -5.12
C ILE A 18 15.36 12.95 -6.51
N ALA A 19 15.93 11.78 -6.79
CA ALA A 19 15.90 11.18 -8.11
C ALA A 19 16.13 9.66 -8.05
N ILE A 20 15.61 8.96 -9.05
CA ILE A 20 15.93 7.56 -9.34
C ILE A 20 16.53 7.53 -10.74
N ILE A 21 17.68 6.86 -10.89
CA ILE A 21 18.48 6.92 -12.11
C ILE A 21 18.81 5.48 -12.54
N PRO A 22 18.18 4.93 -13.60
CA PRO A 22 18.69 3.72 -14.21
C PRO A 22 20.03 4.07 -14.86
N LEU A 23 21.11 3.46 -14.41
CA LEU A 23 22.45 3.77 -14.91
C LEU A 23 22.66 3.14 -16.29
N ALA A 24 23.64 3.65 -17.03
CA ALA A 24 24.06 3.04 -18.28
C ALA A 24 24.38 1.55 -18.09
N LYS A 25 24.07 0.75 -19.12
CA LYS A 25 24.15 -0.72 -19.10
C LYS A 25 23.17 -1.40 -18.13
N CYS A 26 22.26 -0.69 -17.46
CA CYS A 26 21.15 -1.36 -16.77
C CYS A 26 20.30 -2.14 -17.79
N ASP A 27 19.97 -3.39 -17.48
CA ASP A 27 19.25 -4.26 -18.39
C ASP A 27 17.87 -3.69 -18.73
N THR A 28 17.52 -3.76 -20.02
CA THR A 28 16.22 -3.40 -20.59
C THR A 28 15.04 -4.12 -19.93
N LEU A 29 15.26 -5.32 -19.36
CA LEU A 29 14.27 -6.03 -18.54
C LEU A 29 13.77 -5.16 -17.37
N TYR A 30 14.66 -4.37 -16.77
CA TYR A 30 14.36 -3.54 -15.61
C TYR A 30 13.96 -2.11 -16.01
N THR A 31 14.67 -1.52 -16.97
CA THR A 31 14.40 -0.13 -17.37
C THR A 31 13.11 -0.01 -18.18
N LYS A 32 12.73 -1.05 -18.94
CA LYS A 32 11.54 -1.08 -19.80
C LYS A 32 11.50 0.15 -20.73
N THR A 33 10.67 1.14 -20.41
CA THR A 33 10.52 2.39 -21.19
C THR A 33 11.40 3.54 -20.68
N LEU A 34 12.08 3.37 -19.55
CA LEU A 34 12.99 4.35 -18.97
C LEU A 34 14.34 4.34 -19.71
N GLN A 35 14.93 5.53 -19.87
CA GLN A 35 16.18 5.75 -20.57
C GLN A 35 17.36 5.58 -19.59
N PRO A 36 18.28 4.64 -19.83
CA PRO A 36 19.52 4.53 -19.04
C PRO A 36 20.33 5.83 -19.10
N GLY A 37 20.97 6.19 -17.99
CA GLY A 37 21.75 7.41 -17.81
C GLY A 37 20.91 8.68 -17.59
N LYS A 38 19.57 8.60 -17.63
CA LYS A 38 18.68 9.75 -17.43
C LYS A 38 18.28 9.92 -15.96
N PRO A 39 18.55 11.07 -15.31
CA PRO A 39 18.06 11.34 -13.96
C PRO A 39 16.56 11.65 -13.95
N TYR A 40 15.75 10.75 -13.38
CA TYR A 40 14.32 11.01 -13.16
C TYR A 40 14.13 11.79 -11.86
N ARG A 41 14.20 13.13 -11.98
CA ARG A 41 14.17 14.09 -10.88
C ARG A 41 12.75 14.31 -10.35
N LEU A 42 12.55 14.05 -9.06
CA LEU A 42 11.33 14.42 -8.33
C LEU A 42 11.33 15.89 -7.93
N HIS A 43 12.51 16.50 -7.87
CA HIS A 43 12.74 17.88 -7.44
C HIS A 43 13.65 18.60 -8.44
N SER A 44 13.15 19.67 -9.05
CA SER A 44 13.81 20.40 -10.13
C SER A 44 14.91 21.35 -9.67
N GLU A 45 14.98 21.65 -8.37
CA GLU A 45 16.09 22.42 -7.79
C GLU A 45 17.42 21.69 -7.84
N TYR A 46 17.42 20.36 -8.05
CA TYR A 46 18.64 19.58 -8.16
C TYR A 46 19.11 19.49 -9.61
N HIS A 47 20.33 19.95 -9.84
CA HIS A 47 21.07 19.70 -11.06
C HIS A 47 21.99 18.49 -10.85
N ILE A 48 21.74 17.43 -11.61
CA ILE A 48 22.47 16.16 -11.52
C ILE A 48 23.26 15.99 -12.83
N ALA A 49 24.58 16.05 -12.74
CA ALA A 49 25.46 15.75 -13.86
C ALA A 49 25.88 14.28 -13.80
N MET A 50 25.68 13.59 -14.92
CA MET A 50 26.16 12.24 -15.13
C MET A 50 27.51 12.28 -15.85
N ASN A 51 28.35 11.28 -15.64
CA ASN A 51 29.54 11.09 -16.46
C ASN A 51 29.17 10.87 -17.94
N GLY A 52 30.15 11.01 -18.84
CA GLY A 52 29.92 10.92 -20.30
C GLY A 52 29.28 9.60 -20.77
N GLU A 53 29.42 8.51 -20.00
CA GLU A 53 28.79 7.22 -20.30
C GLU A 53 27.39 7.06 -19.68
N GLY A 54 26.97 7.92 -18.74
CA GLY A 54 25.73 7.78 -17.98
C GLY A 54 25.76 6.68 -16.91
N SER A 55 26.95 6.18 -16.56
CA SER A 55 27.16 5.09 -15.59
C SER A 55 27.36 5.57 -14.15
N MET A 56 27.60 6.87 -13.92
CA MET A 56 27.88 7.42 -12.60
C MET A 56 27.37 8.86 -12.47
N VAL A 57 26.91 9.22 -11.26
CA VAL A 57 26.62 10.62 -10.89
C VAL A 57 27.93 11.31 -10.48
N GLU A 58 28.34 12.33 -11.22
CA GLU A 58 29.58 13.08 -10.97
C GLU A 58 29.36 14.27 -10.03
N LEU A 59 28.26 15.00 -10.25
CA LEU A 59 28.00 16.26 -9.57
C LEU A 59 26.51 16.39 -9.24
N VAL A 60 26.20 16.82 -8.02
CA VAL A 60 24.83 17.19 -7.62
C VAL A 60 24.83 18.57 -6.98
N THR A 61 24.38 19.58 -7.72
CA THR A 61 24.24 20.95 -7.21
C THR A 61 22.78 21.32 -6.98
N VAL A 62 22.54 22.25 -6.06
CA VAL A 62 21.20 22.73 -5.72
C VAL A 62 21.06 24.18 -6.14
N ASP A 63 19.98 24.53 -6.84
CA ASP A 63 19.58 25.90 -7.15
C ASP A 63 18.47 26.35 -6.17
N PRO A 64 18.79 27.12 -5.12
CA PRO A 64 17.81 27.53 -4.11
C PRO A 64 16.67 28.37 -4.70
N LYS A 65 16.87 29.02 -5.86
CA LYS A 65 15.80 29.83 -6.50
C LYS A 65 14.71 28.96 -7.12
N LYS A 66 15.04 27.71 -7.43
CA LYS A 66 14.10 26.71 -7.93
C LYS A 66 13.47 25.86 -6.82
N ALA A 67 13.90 26.01 -5.56
CA ALA A 67 13.36 25.24 -4.46
C ALA A 67 11.91 25.65 -4.13
N ALA A 68 11.08 24.69 -3.72
CA ALA A 68 9.76 24.98 -3.19
C ALA A 68 9.88 25.79 -1.88
N PRO A 69 8.92 26.68 -1.57
CA PRO A 69 8.96 27.47 -0.35
C PRO A 69 9.14 26.59 0.89
N GLU A 70 10.10 26.97 1.73
CA GLU A 70 10.29 26.31 3.03
C GLU A 70 8.99 26.37 3.84
N LYS A 71 8.67 25.25 4.52
CA LYS A 71 7.51 25.13 5.41
C LYS A 71 6.13 25.25 4.71
N LEU A 72 6.07 25.06 3.39
CA LEU A 72 4.79 24.96 2.67
C LEU A 72 3.85 23.92 3.32
N TYR A 73 4.40 22.80 3.77
CA TYR A 73 3.70 21.75 4.49
C TYR A 73 4.22 21.68 5.93
N ARG A 74 3.66 22.50 6.82
CA ARG A 74 4.11 22.54 8.22
C ARG A 74 3.31 21.60 9.10
N LEU A 75 4.01 20.71 9.80
CA LEU A 75 3.44 19.95 10.90
C LEU A 75 3.66 20.66 12.23
N SER A 76 2.63 20.71 13.07
CA SER A 76 2.67 21.30 14.41
C SER A 76 3.48 20.47 15.41
N ASN A 77 3.73 19.19 15.11
CA ASN A 77 4.50 18.28 15.95
C ASN A 77 6.02 18.37 15.76
N GLY A 78 6.50 19.22 14.83
CA GLY A 78 7.92 19.51 14.62
C GLY A 78 8.63 18.61 13.59
N ILE A 79 7.94 17.60 13.06
CA ILE A 79 8.46 16.73 12.00
C ILE A 79 8.51 17.51 10.68
N GLY A 80 9.62 17.43 9.94
CA GLY A 80 9.71 18.02 8.60
C GLY A 80 8.86 17.24 7.59
N LEU A 81 8.20 17.94 6.68
CA LEU A 81 7.33 17.32 5.66
C LEU A 81 7.60 17.93 4.29
N SER A 82 7.80 17.06 3.31
CA SER A 82 7.98 17.40 1.90
C SER A 82 7.08 16.50 1.04
N PHE A 83 6.70 17.01 -0.14
CA PHE A 83 5.93 16.27 -1.12
C PHE A 83 6.61 16.31 -2.49
N SER A 84 6.42 15.24 -3.25
CA SER A 84 6.66 15.17 -4.69
C SER A 84 5.51 14.45 -5.39
N ALA A 85 5.33 14.70 -6.69
CA ALA A 85 4.40 13.94 -7.50
C ALA A 85 5.04 13.41 -8.79
N VAL A 86 4.60 12.24 -9.24
CA VAL A 86 4.97 11.66 -10.54
C VAL A 86 3.72 11.55 -11.40
N VAL A 87 3.74 12.23 -12.54
CA VAL A 87 2.63 12.33 -13.48
C VAL A 87 3.08 11.79 -14.84
N GLY A 88 2.22 11.07 -15.54
CA GLY A 88 2.56 10.52 -16.86
C GLY A 88 1.42 9.69 -17.43
N LYS A 89 1.36 9.50 -18.75
CA LYS A 89 0.37 8.60 -19.38
C LYS A 89 0.59 7.14 -18.94
N ASN A 90 -0.37 6.27 -19.22
CA ASN A 90 -0.16 4.83 -19.06
C ASN A 90 0.99 4.37 -19.96
N GLY A 91 1.87 3.51 -19.45
CA GLY A 91 3.04 3.01 -20.18
C GLY A 91 4.28 3.92 -20.19
N THR A 92 4.23 5.13 -19.61
CA THR A 92 5.40 6.04 -19.59
C THR A 92 6.46 5.69 -18.55
N GLY A 93 6.27 4.60 -17.80
CA GLY A 93 7.27 4.07 -16.87
C GLY A 93 7.10 4.46 -15.40
N LYS A 94 5.96 5.04 -14.98
CA LYS A 94 5.68 5.38 -13.56
C LYS A 94 5.89 4.20 -12.61
N SER A 95 5.22 3.07 -12.88
CA SER A 95 5.35 1.86 -12.09
C SER A 95 6.74 1.24 -12.21
N THR A 96 7.37 1.34 -13.39
CA THR A 96 8.75 0.89 -13.61
C THR A 96 9.73 1.66 -12.73
N LEU A 97 9.56 2.97 -12.59
CA LEU A 97 10.42 3.82 -11.77
C LEU A 97 10.36 3.39 -10.29
N MET A 98 9.16 3.12 -9.78
CA MET A 98 8.99 2.61 -8.42
C MET A 98 9.49 1.17 -8.28
N GLU A 99 9.34 0.34 -9.30
CA GLU A 99 9.88 -1.01 -9.32
C GLU A 99 11.42 -1.01 -9.25
N LEU A 100 12.11 -0.10 -9.95
CA LEU A 100 13.55 0.10 -9.82
C LEU A 100 13.94 0.46 -8.39
N PHE A 101 13.19 1.38 -7.75
CA PHE A 101 13.41 1.74 -6.36
C PHE A 101 13.20 0.55 -5.41
N TYR A 102 12.11 -0.21 -5.55
CA TYR A 102 11.84 -1.40 -4.73
C TYR A 102 12.92 -2.47 -4.91
N ARG A 103 13.40 -2.67 -6.14
CA ARG A 103 14.52 -3.58 -6.44
C ARG A 103 15.81 -3.11 -5.78
N ALA A 104 16.12 -1.81 -5.79
CA ALA A 104 17.29 -1.27 -5.11
C ALA A 104 17.24 -1.53 -3.60
N ILE A 105 16.06 -1.39 -2.96
CA ILE A 105 15.89 -1.74 -1.54
C ILE A 105 16.00 -3.25 -1.30
N TYR A 106 15.40 -4.09 -2.16
CA TYR A 106 15.58 -5.55 -2.08
C TYR A 106 17.05 -5.94 -2.15
N PHE A 107 17.77 -5.35 -3.12
CA PHE A 107 19.18 -5.61 -3.34
C PHE A 107 20.02 -5.19 -2.14
N THR A 108 19.72 -4.02 -1.59
CA THR A 108 20.28 -3.54 -0.31
C THR A 108 20.03 -4.54 0.81
N GLY A 109 18.81 -5.10 0.89
CA GLY A 109 18.42 -6.06 1.91
C GLY A 109 19.17 -7.40 1.85
N VAL A 110 19.40 -7.93 0.65
CA VAL A 110 20.10 -9.22 0.48
C VAL A 110 21.62 -9.10 0.48
N LYS A 111 22.19 -7.93 0.12
CA LYS A 111 23.65 -7.73 0.05
C LYS A 111 24.27 -7.13 1.32
N ASN A 112 23.50 -6.43 2.14
CA ASN A 112 24.01 -5.80 3.37
C ASN A 112 23.60 -6.55 4.63
N LYS A 113 24.38 -6.34 5.70
CA LYS A 113 24.14 -6.90 7.02
C LYS A 113 23.82 -5.81 8.03
N PHE A 114 23.03 -6.16 9.04
CA PHE A 114 22.90 -5.39 10.27
C PHE A 114 23.38 -6.27 11.42
N GLY A 115 24.47 -5.85 12.09
CA GLY A 115 25.23 -6.74 12.96
C GLY A 115 25.86 -7.89 12.17
N THR A 116 25.60 -9.13 12.55
CA THR A 116 26.18 -10.32 11.90
C THR A 116 25.30 -10.94 10.81
N LYS A 117 24.06 -10.44 10.62
CA LYS A 117 23.04 -11.07 9.77
C LYS A 117 22.65 -10.20 8.59
N TYR A 118 22.34 -10.84 7.45
CA TYR A 118 21.72 -10.17 6.31
C TYR A 118 20.32 -9.65 6.66
N LEU A 119 19.90 -8.54 6.03
CA LEU A 119 18.60 -7.92 6.32
C LEU A 119 17.44 -8.77 5.78
N LEU A 120 17.64 -9.37 4.60
CA LEU A 120 16.69 -10.25 3.93
C LEU A 120 17.37 -11.55 3.51
N SER A 121 16.64 -12.66 3.62
CA SER A 121 17.00 -13.89 2.92
C SER A 121 16.55 -13.85 1.46
N SER A 122 17.38 -14.37 0.57
CA SER A 122 17.07 -14.38 -0.87
C SER A 122 15.93 -15.37 -1.19
N SER A 123 15.37 -15.28 -2.40
CA SER A 123 14.33 -16.23 -2.83
C SER A 123 14.91 -17.63 -2.95
N VAL A 124 16.13 -17.72 -3.47
CA VAL A 124 16.93 -18.95 -3.59
C VAL A 124 17.12 -19.60 -2.23
N GLU A 125 17.61 -18.88 -1.22
CA GLU A 125 17.86 -19.43 0.12
C GLU A 125 16.60 -20.05 0.75
N LYS A 126 15.44 -19.41 0.55
CA LYS A 126 14.16 -19.89 1.09
C LYS A 126 13.68 -21.14 0.36
N LEU A 127 13.80 -21.17 -0.97
CA LEU A 127 13.42 -22.32 -1.79
C LEU A 127 14.31 -23.52 -1.50
N ASP A 128 15.63 -23.31 -1.45
CA ASP A 128 16.60 -24.33 -1.06
C ASP A 128 16.29 -24.89 0.33
N GLY A 129 16.03 -24.02 1.32
CA GLY A 129 15.62 -24.45 2.65
C GLY A 129 14.33 -25.27 2.66
N HIS A 130 13.33 -24.89 1.86
CA HIS A 130 12.07 -25.63 1.74
C HIS A 130 12.26 -27.00 1.08
N ILE A 131 13.07 -27.08 0.02
CA ILE A 131 13.41 -28.33 -0.67
C ILE A 131 14.19 -29.25 0.26
N ARG A 132 15.15 -28.73 1.03
CA ARG A 132 15.85 -29.49 2.07
C ARG A 132 14.88 -30.06 3.11
N TRP A 133 13.91 -29.27 3.55
CA TRP A 133 12.88 -29.72 4.48
C TRP A 133 11.99 -30.82 3.89
N LEU A 134 11.53 -30.69 2.63
CA LEU A 134 10.77 -31.73 1.93
C LEU A 134 11.56 -33.04 1.78
N LYS A 135 12.84 -32.94 1.43
CA LYS A 135 13.77 -34.09 1.36
C LYS A 135 13.85 -34.81 2.71
N GLY A 136 13.93 -34.05 3.82
CA GLY A 136 13.89 -34.61 5.17
C GLY A 136 12.59 -35.38 5.46
N GLU A 137 11.43 -34.79 5.18
CA GLU A 137 10.12 -35.46 5.39
C GLU A 137 9.99 -36.75 4.57
N LEU A 138 10.43 -36.72 3.31
CA LEU A 138 10.45 -37.90 2.45
C LEU A 138 11.35 -39.00 3.04
N TYR A 139 12.57 -38.67 3.45
CA TYR A 139 13.48 -39.63 4.08
C TYR A 139 12.85 -40.32 5.31
N HIS A 140 12.20 -39.54 6.17
CA HIS A 140 11.54 -40.07 7.35
C HIS A 140 10.37 -40.97 7.00
N LEU A 141 9.57 -40.61 6.00
CA LEU A 141 8.49 -41.45 5.50
C LEU A 141 9.04 -42.79 4.98
N LEU A 142 10.10 -42.75 4.16
CA LEU A 142 10.73 -43.97 3.63
C LEU A 142 11.26 -44.87 4.75
N THR A 143 11.91 -44.29 5.76
CA THR A 143 12.41 -45.02 6.94
C THR A 143 11.28 -45.69 7.71
N ALA A 144 10.26 -44.90 8.08
CA ALA A 144 9.17 -45.37 8.92
C ALA A 144 8.26 -46.38 8.20
N ALA A 145 8.13 -46.27 6.88
CA ALA A 145 7.38 -47.18 6.03
C ALA A 145 8.21 -48.37 5.49
N SER A 146 9.52 -48.41 5.74
CA SER A 146 10.45 -49.41 5.18
C SER A 146 10.44 -49.48 3.64
N LEU A 147 10.31 -48.32 2.99
CA LEU A 147 10.32 -48.20 1.52
C LEU A 147 11.75 -48.11 0.96
N SER A 148 11.93 -48.50 -0.30
CA SER A 148 13.25 -48.50 -0.94
C SER A 148 13.75 -47.10 -1.28
N TYR A 149 14.96 -46.76 -0.82
CA TYR A 149 15.64 -45.51 -1.18
C TYR A 149 16.10 -45.46 -2.64
N SER A 150 16.23 -46.61 -3.33
CA SER A 150 16.64 -46.63 -4.73
C SER A 150 15.60 -46.02 -5.66
N GLU A 151 14.33 -46.12 -5.28
CA GLU A 151 13.19 -45.57 -6.03
C GLU A 151 12.95 -44.10 -5.71
N TYR A 152 13.48 -43.62 -4.58
CA TYR A 152 13.29 -42.27 -4.04
C TYR A 152 14.64 -41.72 -3.53
N PRO A 153 15.55 -41.31 -4.43
CA PRO A 153 16.90 -40.91 -4.03
C PRO A 153 16.88 -39.62 -3.21
N VAL A 154 17.19 -39.72 -1.93
CA VAL A 154 17.33 -38.57 -1.01
C VAL A 154 18.75 -38.53 -0.44
N PRO A 155 19.48 -37.39 -0.52
CA PRO A 155 20.81 -37.26 0.08
C PRO A 155 20.80 -37.46 1.60
N GLN A 156 21.73 -38.25 2.13
CA GLN A 156 21.88 -38.48 3.58
C GLN A 156 22.26 -37.22 4.39
N GLU A 157 22.54 -36.09 3.74
CA GLU A 157 22.92 -34.86 4.45
C GLU A 157 21.70 -34.07 4.97
N ALA A 158 20.48 -34.38 4.51
CA ALA A 158 19.22 -33.74 4.94
C ALA A 158 18.76 -34.12 6.37
N LEU A 159 19.59 -34.85 7.13
CA LEU A 159 19.18 -35.70 8.26
C LEU A 159 19.25 -35.08 9.66
N LYS A 160 19.70 -33.82 9.82
CA LYS A 160 20.15 -33.36 11.15
C LYS A 160 19.07 -32.75 12.06
N ASP A 161 17.93 -32.29 11.53
CA ASP A 161 17.04 -31.39 12.28
C ASP A 161 15.57 -31.84 12.42
N PHE A 162 15.22 -33.08 12.07
CA PHE A 162 13.82 -33.53 12.04
C PHE A 162 13.46 -34.50 13.18
N ILE A 163 12.33 -34.23 13.84
CA ILE A 163 11.79 -35.04 14.94
C ILE A 163 10.47 -35.67 14.46
N ALA A 164 10.44 -36.99 14.31
CA ALA A 164 9.24 -37.71 13.92
C ALA A 164 8.18 -37.73 15.05
N PRO A 165 6.89 -37.64 14.73
CA PRO A 165 5.82 -37.93 15.69
C PRO A 165 5.92 -39.38 16.19
N LYS A 166 5.48 -39.63 17.43
CA LYS A 166 5.49 -40.98 18.04
C LYS A 166 4.53 -41.97 17.36
N ASP A 167 3.56 -41.49 16.60
CA ASP A 167 2.52 -42.30 15.94
C ASP A 167 2.61 -42.11 14.42
N PHE A 168 2.86 -43.21 13.71
CA PHE A 168 3.05 -43.22 12.26
C PHE A 168 1.76 -42.88 11.49
N SER A 169 0.59 -43.31 11.97
CA SER A 169 -0.69 -43.01 11.31
C SER A 169 -1.05 -41.53 11.43
N LEU A 170 -0.81 -40.93 12.60
CA LEU A 170 -0.98 -39.49 12.79
C LEU A 170 0.04 -38.70 11.95
N TYR A 171 1.26 -39.21 11.80
CA TYR A 171 2.27 -38.61 10.91
C TYR A 171 1.83 -38.61 9.44
N LEU A 172 1.28 -39.72 8.93
CA LEU A 172 0.75 -39.78 7.55
C LEU A 172 -0.39 -38.79 7.33
N LEU A 173 -1.33 -38.70 8.27
CA LEU A 173 -2.44 -37.74 8.18
C LEU A 173 -1.95 -36.29 8.24
N ASP A 174 -0.98 -36.01 9.11
CA ASP A 174 -0.33 -34.71 9.22
C ASP A 174 0.37 -34.32 7.91
N LEU A 175 1.08 -35.24 7.24
CA LEU A 175 1.65 -34.98 5.90
C LEU A 175 0.58 -34.66 4.87
N VAL A 176 -0.52 -35.41 4.83
CA VAL A 176 -1.64 -35.16 3.90
C VAL A 176 -2.23 -33.76 4.11
N VAL A 177 -2.48 -33.37 5.36
CA VAL A 177 -3.04 -32.07 5.70
C VAL A 177 -2.06 -30.94 5.41
N ARG A 178 -0.80 -31.10 5.85
CA ARG A 178 0.26 -30.08 5.71
C ARG A 178 0.54 -29.76 4.25
N HIS A 179 0.60 -30.77 3.40
CA HIS A 179 0.88 -30.64 1.96
C HIS A 179 -0.39 -30.49 1.11
N ARG A 180 -1.56 -30.40 1.76
CA ARG A 180 -2.87 -30.27 1.09
C ARG A 180 -3.09 -31.33 0.02
N LEU A 181 -2.61 -32.55 0.26
CA LEU A 181 -2.71 -33.66 -0.68
C LEU A 181 -4.19 -34.07 -0.79
N ARG A 182 -4.76 -33.94 -1.98
CA ARG A 182 -6.14 -34.38 -2.23
C ARG A 182 -6.14 -35.88 -2.45
N ILE A 183 -6.56 -36.63 -1.43
CA ILE A 183 -6.81 -38.06 -1.56
C ILE A 183 -8.08 -38.22 -2.41
N GLY A 184 -7.92 -38.58 -3.68
CA GLY A 184 -9.03 -38.99 -4.50
C GLY A 184 -9.49 -40.36 -4.06
N LEU A 185 -10.72 -40.48 -3.55
CA LEU A 185 -11.38 -41.77 -3.29
C LEU A 185 -11.68 -42.46 -4.64
N LYS A 186 -10.66 -42.95 -5.35
CA LYS A 186 -10.87 -44.03 -6.32
C LYS A 186 -10.95 -45.31 -5.52
N ALA A 187 -12.02 -46.07 -5.73
CA ALA A 187 -12.54 -47.14 -4.87
C ALA A 187 -11.62 -48.37 -4.63
N GLU A 188 -10.33 -48.30 -4.98
CA GLU A 188 -9.40 -49.43 -4.93
C GLU A 188 -8.09 -49.13 -4.17
N GLN A 189 -7.85 -47.90 -3.68
CA GLN A 189 -6.66 -47.63 -2.86
C GLN A 189 -6.90 -48.04 -1.41
N THR A 190 -6.31 -49.16 -1.00
CA THR A 190 -6.23 -49.55 0.41
C THR A 190 -5.30 -48.59 1.16
N PHE A 191 -5.58 -48.35 2.45
CA PHE A 191 -4.74 -47.54 3.35
C PHE A 191 -3.26 -48.01 3.42
N THR A 192 -2.96 -49.22 2.93
CA THR A 192 -1.62 -49.82 2.85
C THR A 192 -0.68 -49.08 1.91
N ASP A 193 -1.19 -48.49 0.83
CA ASP A 193 -0.36 -47.89 -0.24
C ASP A 193 -0.19 -46.38 -0.03
N LEU A 194 -0.78 -45.86 1.05
CA LEU A 194 -0.75 -44.44 1.39
C LEU A 194 0.67 -43.90 1.58
N PRO A 195 1.62 -44.60 2.24
CA PRO A 195 3.00 -44.14 2.35
C PRO A 195 3.71 -43.99 1.00
N GLU A 196 3.56 -44.96 0.09
CA GLU A 196 4.15 -44.89 -1.26
C GLU A 196 3.54 -43.75 -2.08
N TRP A 197 2.22 -43.59 -1.99
CA TRP A 197 1.54 -42.49 -2.68
C TRP A 197 1.99 -41.12 -2.15
N ILE A 198 2.11 -40.95 -0.82
CA ILE A 198 2.63 -39.71 -0.23
C ILE A 198 4.09 -39.50 -0.64
N ALA A 199 4.93 -40.54 -0.63
CA ALA A 199 6.34 -40.46 -1.05
C ALA A 199 6.46 -39.97 -2.50
N LYS A 200 5.64 -40.51 -3.41
CA LYS A 200 5.56 -40.06 -4.80
C LYS A 200 5.14 -38.59 -4.92
N LYS A 201 4.15 -38.14 -4.13
CA LYS A 201 3.74 -36.73 -4.11
C LYS A 201 4.80 -35.79 -3.54
N LEU A 202 5.52 -36.20 -2.50
CA LEU A 202 6.65 -35.44 -1.98
C LEU A 202 7.78 -35.34 -3.01
N MET A 203 8.09 -36.42 -3.75
CA MET A 203 9.04 -36.36 -4.86
C MET A 203 8.61 -35.39 -5.96
N GLU A 204 7.35 -35.45 -6.40
CA GLU A 204 6.80 -34.49 -7.38
C GLU A 204 7.00 -33.04 -6.89
N HIS A 205 6.73 -32.76 -5.61
CA HIS A 205 6.95 -31.43 -5.02
C HIS A 205 8.44 -31.04 -4.97
N ILE A 206 9.34 -31.98 -4.69
CA ILE A 206 10.80 -31.76 -4.68
C ILE A 206 11.30 -31.44 -6.09
N GLU A 207 10.87 -32.19 -7.11
CA GLU A 207 11.25 -31.98 -8.51
C GLU A 207 10.78 -30.61 -9.04
N ILE A 208 9.52 -30.26 -8.76
CA ILE A 208 8.99 -28.93 -9.07
C ILE A 208 9.81 -27.85 -8.36
N GLY A 209 10.04 -28.03 -7.05
CA GLY A 209 10.84 -27.09 -6.25
C GLY A 209 12.25 -26.91 -6.78
N GLN A 210 12.93 -27.99 -7.20
CA GLN A 210 14.27 -27.92 -7.78
C GLN A 210 14.29 -27.16 -9.10
N THR A 211 13.30 -27.39 -9.97
CA THR A 211 13.16 -26.65 -11.22
C THR A 211 12.97 -25.15 -10.94
N GLU A 212 12.12 -24.81 -9.97
CA GLU A 212 11.91 -23.43 -9.54
C GLU A 212 13.18 -22.81 -8.92
N LEU A 213 13.95 -23.58 -8.15
CA LEU A 213 15.21 -23.12 -7.55
C LEU A 213 16.23 -22.77 -8.64
N ASP A 214 16.38 -23.61 -9.65
CA ASP A 214 17.31 -23.38 -10.76
C ASP A 214 16.91 -22.15 -11.59
N GLU A 215 15.61 -21.93 -11.80
CA GLU A 215 15.11 -20.71 -12.43
C GLU A 215 15.36 -19.44 -11.59
N GLU A 216 15.10 -19.51 -10.28
CA GLU A 216 15.32 -18.37 -9.39
C GLU A 216 16.81 -18.04 -9.24
N GLN A 217 17.70 -19.05 -9.23
CA GLN A 217 19.14 -18.82 -9.23
C GLN A 217 19.57 -18.05 -10.48
N LYS A 218 19.11 -18.46 -11.66
CA LYS A 218 19.38 -17.73 -12.92
C LYS A 218 18.88 -16.29 -12.87
N ARG A 219 17.69 -16.04 -12.27
CA ARG A 219 17.15 -14.69 -12.10
C ARG A 219 17.98 -13.85 -11.14
N GLU A 220 18.47 -14.41 -10.03
CA GLU A 220 19.34 -13.72 -9.08
C GLU A 220 20.71 -13.39 -9.69
N ASP A 221 21.28 -14.29 -10.50
CA ASP A 221 22.53 -14.06 -11.23
C ASP A 221 22.37 -12.95 -12.27
N GLN A 222 21.32 -13.02 -13.11
CA GLN A 222 20.97 -11.96 -14.07
C GLN A 222 20.77 -10.60 -13.38
N MET A 223 20.11 -10.57 -12.23
CA MET A 223 19.93 -9.34 -11.47
C MET A 223 21.26 -8.81 -10.93
N THR A 224 22.13 -9.68 -10.45
CA THR A 224 23.47 -9.30 -9.95
C THR A 224 24.32 -8.67 -11.05
N GLU A 225 24.22 -9.16 -12.30
CA GLU A 225 25.01 -8.67 -13.45
C GLU A 225 24.36 -7.49 -14.20
N GLY A 226 23.02 -7.42 -14.22
CA GLY A 226 22.26 -6.53 -15.09
C GLY A 226 21.56 -5.35 -14.39
N PHE A 227 21.41 -5.38 -13.07
CA PHE A 227 20.68 -4.33 -12.34
C PHE A 227 21.63 -3.19 -11.91
N ARG A 228 21.46 -2.00 -12.49
CA ARG A 228 22.28 -0.82 -12.21
C ARG A 228 21.42 0.42 -11.98
N VAL A 229 21.33 0.88 -10.73
CA VAL A 229 20.46 2.01 -10.34
C VAL A 229 21.14 2.87 -9.30
N SER A 230 21.01 4.19 -9.45
CA SER A 230 21.35 5.18 -8.44
C SER A 230 20.09 5.82 -7.88
N VAL A 231 19.99 5.93 -6.55
CA VAL A 231 18.90 6.62 -5.86
C VAL A 231 19.49 7.78 -5.07
N LEU A 232 19.14 9.00 -5.44
CA LEU A 232 19.57 10.22 -4.77
C LEU A 232 18.51 10.68 -3.77
N TYR A 233 18.96 11.08 -2.58
CA TYR A 233 18.10 11.59 -1.52
C TYR A 233 18.85 12.61 -0.66
N GLN A 234 18.09 13.47 0.01
CA GLN A 234 18.63 14.47 0.92
C GLN A 234 18.20 14.16 2.34
N ILE A 235 19.13 14.24 3.28
CA ILE A 235 18.85 14.22 4.72
C ILE A 235 19.55 15.43 5.35
N GLY A 236 18.77 16.29 5.99
CA GLY A 236 19.23 17.59 6.46
C GLY A 236 19.81 18.41 5.31
N THR A 237 21.04 18.86 5.43
CA THR A 237 21.77 19.58 4.37
C THR A 237 22.53 18.66 3.42
N GLN A 238 22.67 17.38 3.75
CA GLN A 238 23.52 16.44 3.03
C GLN A 238 22.75 15.74 1.92
N VAL A 239 23.33 15.73 0.71
CA VAL A 239 22.84 14.92 -0.41
C VAL A 239 23.62 13.62 -0.45
N ARG A 240 22.89 12.50 -0.58
CA ARG A 240 23.44 11.16 -0.57
C ARG A 240 22.94 10.34 -1.74
N GLU A 241 23.71 9.32 -2.08
CA GLU A 241 23.38 8.33 -3.09
C GLU A 241 23.35 6.94 -2.47
N LEU A 242 22.36 6.15 -2.86
CA LEU A 242 22.40 4.69 -2.79
C LEU A 242 22.70 4.17 -4.19
N LEU A 243 23.85 3.53 -4.36
CA LEU A 243 24.30 2.98 -5.64
C LEU A 243 24.16 1.46 -5.59
N CYS A 244 23.37 0.91 -6.51
CA CYS A 244 23.33 -0.52 -6.82
C CYS A 244 24.02 -0.73 -8.17
N ASN A 245 25.19 -1.35 -8.18
CA ASN A 245 25.94 -1.61 -9.41
C ASN A 245 26.77 -2.90 -9.31
N ASP A 246 26.79 -3.69 -10.38
CA ASP A 246 27.64 -4.88 -10.55
C ASP A 246 27.68 -5.79 -9.31
N GLY A 247 26.50 -6.16 -8.81
CA GLY A 247 26.40 -7.07 -7.68
C GLY A 247 26.55 -6.44 -6.30
N LYS A 248 26.89 -5.14 -6.23
CA LYS A 248 27.24 -4.41 -5.00
C LYS A 248 26.25 -3.30 -4.69
N VAL A 249 26.20 -2.96 -3.41
CA VAL A 249 25.46 -1.81 -2.89
C VAL A 249 26.42 -0.94 -2.10
N SER A 250 26.49 0.34 -2.43
CA SER A 250 27.29 1.32 -1.69
C SER A 250 26.51 2.60 -1.45
N GLN A 251 26.97 3.37 -0.46
CA GLN A 251 26.45 4.69 -0.16
C GLN A 251 27.55 5.73 -0.41
N SER A 252 27.18 6.85 -1.00
CA SER A 252 28.07 8.01 -1.13
C SER A 252 27.37 9.29 -0.71
N GLN A 253 28.14 10.36 -0.53
CA GLN A 253 27.62 11.69 -0.25
C GLN A 253 28.25 12.72 -1.19
N PHE A 254 27.56 13.84 -1.34
CA PHE A 254 28.02 14.99 -2.11
C PHE A 254 28.29 16.17 -1.18
N LEU A 255 29.38 16.87 -1.44
CA LEU A 255 29.79 18.08 -0.75
C LEU A 255 28.86 19.26 -1.11
N PRO A 256 28.87 20.36 -0.34
CA PRO A 256 28.03 21.53 -0.63
C PRO A 256 28.28 22.20 -1.99
N ASP A 257 29.47 22.05 -2.56
CA ASP A 257 29.80 22.48 -3.94
C ASP A 257 29.27 21.51 -5.01
N GLY A 258 28.73 20.38 -4.59
CA GLY A 258 28.10 19.34 -5.38
C GLY A 258 29.04 18.22 -5.81
N GLU A 259 30.34 18.29 -5.52
CA GLU A 259 31.28 17.23 -5.85
C GLU A 259 31.05 16.00 -4.97
N ARG A 260 31.31 14.81 -5.53
CA ARG A 260 31.25 13.57 -4.75
C ARG A 260 32.37 13.57 -3.70
N ASP A 261 32.03 13.28 -2.45
CA ASP A 261 33.01 13.22 -1.37
C ASP A 261 33.88 11.95 -1.47
N ALA A 262 35.11 12.12 -1.95
CA ALA A 262 36.09 11.03 -2.07
C ALA A 262 36.58 10.48 -0.71
N GLY A 263 36.37 11.22 0.39
CA GLY A 263 36.74 10.80 1.75
C GLY A 263 35.66 9.97 2.46
N TRP A 264 34.47 9.87 1.89
CA TRP A 264 33.36 9.11 2.47
C TRP A 264 33.57 7.60 2.33
N LYS A 265 33.38 6.86 3.42
CA LYS A 265 33.45 5.39 3.39
C LYS A 265 32.20 4.83 2.72
N GLU A 266 32.38 4.00 1.71
CA GLU A 266 31.31 3.42 0.88
C GLU A 266 30.36 2.44 1.61
N ASP A 267 30.63 2.11 2.88
CA ASP A 267 29.82 1.18 3.65
C ASP A 267 28.41 1.75 3.87
N PHE A 268 27.39 0.93 3.57
CA PHE A 268 26.00 1.30 3.70
C PHE A 268 25.59 1.40 5.19
N ASP A 269 25.33 2.61 5.69
CA ASP A 269 24.81 2.84 7.04
C ASP A 269 23.28 2.83 7.05
N LEU A 270 22.70 1.69 7.41
CA LEU A 270 21.26 1.47 7.44
C LEU A 270 20.51 2.44 8.37
N GLU A 271 21.08 2.83 9.51
CA GLU A 271 20.41 3.79 10.42
C GLU A 271 20.49 5.24 9.92
N ALA A 272 21.46 5.53 9.05
CA ALA A 272 21.56 6.83 8.38
C ALA A 272 20.72 6.89 7.09
N PHE A 273 20.10 5.78 6.70
CA PHE A 273 19.16 5.67 5.59
C PHE A 273 17.72 5.96 6.07
N PHE A 274 16.76 5.98 5.14
CA PHE A 274 15.34 6.22 5.45
C PHE A 274 14.52 4.94 5.29
N TYR A 275 13.39 4.86 6.00
CA TYR A 275 12.42 3.78 5.82
C TYR A 275 11.41 4.14 4.73
N THR A 276 10.91 3.18 3.95
CA THR A 276 9.83 3.44 2.98
C THR A 276 8.51 2.73 3.35
N ILE A 277 7.41 3.48 3.35
CA ILE A 277 6.04 2.95 3.39
C ILE A 277 5.45 3.14 2.01
N SER A 278 5.12 2.06 1.31
CA SER A 278 4.53 2.15 -0.03
C SER A 278 3.14 1.52 -0.05
N LEU A 279 2.13 2.33 -0.38
CA LEU A 279 0.76 1.89 -0.57
C LEU A 279 0.47 1.76 -2.07
N ASN A 280 0.11 0.55 -2.49
CA ASN A 280 -0.31 0.26 -3.87
C ASN A 280 -1.48 -0.73 -3.83
N TYR A 281 -2.67 -0.26 -4.22
CA TYR A 281 -3.90 -1.07 -4.32
C TYR A 281 -4.23 -1.46 -5.77
N SER A 282 -3.31 -1.25 -6.71
CA SER A 282 -3.46 -1.72 -8.09
C SER A 282 -3.41 -3.25 -8.14
N HIS A 283 -4.51 -3.86 -8.56
CA HIS A 283 -4.68 -5.33 -8.60
C HIS A 283 -3.65 -6.02 -9.50
N HIS A 284 -3.23 -5.36 -10.59
CA HIS A 284 -2.29 -5.93 -11.56
C HIS A 284 -0.83 -5.53 -11.31
N GLY A 285 -0.57 -4.55 -10.43
CA GLY A 285 0.79 -4.16 -10.03
C GLY A 285 1.48 -5.23 -9.17
N LEU A 286 2.82 -5.14 -9.05
CA LEU A 286 3.62 -5.88 -8.06
C LEU A 286 3.32 -7.40 -7.97
N ASN A 287 2.94 -8.02 -9.08
CA ASN A 287 2.60 -9.43 -9.13
C ASN A 287 3.88 -10.26 -9.28
N ALA A 288 4.18 -11.12 -8.30
CA ALA A 288 5.38 -11.94 -8.29
C ALA A 288 5.49 -12.90 -9.48
N LYS A 289 4.37 -13.29 -10.10
CA LYS A 289 4.38 -14.15 -11.29
C LYS A 289 4.97 -13.47 -12.53
N HIS A 290 4.93 -12.14 -12.59
CA HIS A 290 5.49 -11.36 -13.70
C HIS A 290 6.77 -10.63 -13.28
N THR A 291 6.82 -10.15 -12.03
CA THR A 291 7.90 -9.31 -11.50
C THR A 291 9.07 -10.14 -10.96
N GLY A 292 8.80 -11.40 -10.57
CA GLY A 292 9.74 -12.31 -9.88
C GLY A 292 9.44 -12.44 -8.39
N ARG A 293 9.86 -13.55 -7.77
CA ARG A 293 9.53 -13.89 -6.36
C ARG A 293 10.19 -12.98 -5.32
N TRP A 294 11.23 -12.23 -5.70
CA TRP A 294 11.91 -11.25 -4.82
C TRP A 294 10.91 -10.27 -4.17
N ILE A 295 9.87 -9.85 -4.91
CA ILE A 295 8.89 -8.87 -4.40
C ILE A 295 8.11 -9.41 -3.20
N ASN A 296 7.87 -10.73 -3.13
CA ASN A 296 7.18 -11.36 -2.00
C ASN A 296 7.94 -11.11 -0.67
N LYS A 297 9.27 -10.98 -0.72
CA LYS A 297 10.08 -10.69 0.48
C LYS A 297 9.83 -9.30 1.06
N LEU A 298 9.41 -8.34 0.23
CA LEU A 298 9.15 -6.95 0.63
C LEU A 298 7.75 -6.70 1.20
N PHE A 299 6.83 -7.66 1.08
CA PHE A 299 5.48 -7.56 1.68
C PHE A 299 5.44 -8.01 3.15
N HIS A 300 6.45 -8.76 3.61
CA HIS A 300 6.46 -9.35 4.95
C HIS A 300 7.07 -8.39 5.99
N LYS A 301 6.30 -8.07 7.03
CA LYS A 301 6.70 -7.21 8.17
C LYS A 301 7.31 -8.00 9.34
N ASN A 302 7.51 -9.31 9.16
CA ASN A 302 7.97 -10.21 10.23
C ASN A 302 9.48 -10.06 10.51
N ASP A 303 10.15 -9.17 9.81
CA ASP A 303 11.54 -8.76 10.03
C ASP A 303 11.67 -7.66 11.11
N ALA A 304 10.56 -7.26 11.74
CA ALA A 304 10.49 -6.20 12.75
C ALA A 304 10.95 -4.82 12.24
N TYR A 305 10.64 -4.49 10.98
CA TYR A 305 11.02 -3.22 10.33
C TYR A 305 12.54 -3.08 10.19
N ILE A 306 13.30 -4.17 10.04
CA ILE A 306 14.73 -4.10 9.72
C ILE A 306 14.94 -3.69 8.28
N THR A 307 14.24 -4.31 7.32
CA THR A 307 14.31 -3.94 5.91
C THR A 307 13.70 -2.55 5.74
N PRO A 308 14.37 -1.59 5.08
CA PRO A 308 13.93 -0.19 5.00
C PRO A 308 12.75 0.03 4.03
N LEU A 309 11.83 -0.95 3.92
CA LEU A 309 10.65 -0.85 3.07
C LEU A 309 9.53 -1.79 3.51
N VAL A 310 8.30 -1.30 3.43
CA VAL A 310 7.09 -2.11 3.50
C VAL A 310 6.15 -1.80 2.35
N LEU A 311 5.67 -2.85 1.68
CA LEU A 311 4.58 -2.77 0.71
C LEU A 311 3.24 -3.10 1.39
N ASN A 312 2.23 -2.27 1.19
CA ASN A 312 0.87 -2.47 1.70
C ASN A 312 -0.16 -2.29 0.56
N PRO A 313 -1.21 -3.13 0.46
CA PRO A 313 -1.52 -4.29 1.30
C PRO A 313 -0.58 -5.47 1.05
N MET A 314 -0.58 -6.44 1.97
CA MET A 314 0.21 -7.67 1.83
C MET A 314 -0.30 -8.47 0.62
N ARG A 315 0.64 -8.94 -0.21
CA ARG A 315 0.36 -9.82 -1.35
C ARG A 315 1.06 -11.16 -1.19
N GLU A 316 0.41 -12.21 -1.67
CA GLU A 316 0.99 -13.54 -1.82
C GLU A 316 0.83 -13.95 -3.29
N ASP A 317 1.93 -13.92 -4.05
CA ASP A 317 1.96 -14.18 -5.50
C ASP A 317 0.99 -13.32 -6.31
N GLY A 318 0.93 -12.04 -5.94
CA GLY A 318 0.04 -11.04 -6.53
C GLY A 318 -1.37 -11.01 -5.94
N ASN A 319 -1.77 -12.00 -5.15
CA ASN A 319 -3.12 -12.05 -4.57
C ASN A 319 -3.21 -11.20 -3.31
N VAL A 320 -4.25 -10.36 -3.23
CA VAL A 320 -4.62 -9.63 -2.02
C VAL A 320 -5.82 -10.33 -1.40
N ASP A 321 -5.67 -10.80 -0.15
CA ASP A 321 -6.82 -11.24 0.66
C ASP A 321 -7.52 -10.01 1.23
N ILE A 322 -8.57 -9.55 0.54
CA ILE A 322 -9.29 -8.33 0.89
C ILE A 322 -9.99 -8.43 2.25
N ASN A 323 -10.46 -9.62 2.63
CA ASN A 323 -11.16 -9.82 3.91
C ASN A 323 -10.17 -9.70 5.07
N LYS A 324 -8.99 -10.31 4.92
CA LYS A 324 -7.89 -10.16 5.88
C LYS A 324 -7.40 -8.72 5.94
N GLU A 325 -7.25 -8.02 4.81
CA GLU A 325 -6.84 -6.61 4.83
C GLU A 325 -7.91 -5.70 5.46
N LEU A 326 -9.20 -5.97 5.25
CA LEU A 326 -10.29 -5.26 5.91
C LEU A 326 -10.22 -5.45 7.44
N GLN A 327 -10.07 -6.70 7.89
CA GLN A 327 -9.91 -7.03 9.31
C GLN A 327 -8.70 -6.30 9.92
N LEU A 328 -7.54 -6.36 9.25
CA LEU A 328 -6.33 -5.66 9.69
C LEU A 328 -6.53 -4.14 9.69
N SER A 329 -7.24 -3.58 8.73
CA SER A 329 -7.51 -2.14 8.65
C SER A 329 -8.40 -1.67 9.80
N LYS A 330 -9.40 -2.46 10.20
CA LYS A 330 -10.21 -2.20 11.41
C LYS A 330 -9.37 -2.27 12.69
N GLU A 331 -8.48 -3.27 12.81
CA GLU A 331 -7.52 -3.35 13.93
C GLU A 331 -6.60 -2.11 14.00
N ARG A 332 -6.13 -1.61 12.85
CA ARG A 332 -5.29 -0.39 12.75
C ARG A 332 -6.10 0.86 13.14
N LEU A 333 -7.31 1.00 12.62
CA LEU A 333 -8.21 2.11 12.92
C LEU A 333 -8.54 2.22 14.41
N ALA A 334 -8.71 1.08 15.10
CA ALA A 334 -8.93 1.07 16.55
C ALA A 334 -7.84 1.82 17.31
N THR A 335 -6.58 1.69 16.88
CA THR A 335 -5.44 2.35 17.54
C THR A 335 -5.57 3.87 17.48
N THR A 336 -5.87 4.41 16.29
CA THR A 336 -6.01 5.85 16.08
C THR A 336 -7.23 6.41 16.79
N ILE A 337 -8.38 5.72 16.72
CA ILE A 337 -9.61 6.14 17.41
C ILE A 337 -9.41 6.18 18.93
N LEU A 338 -8.81 5.13 19.51
CA LEU A 338 -8.54 5.08 20.95
C LEU A 338 -7.61 6.21 21.38
N TYR A 339 -6.57 6.50 20.59
CA TYR A 339 -5.67 7.62 20.86
C TYR A 339 -6.42 8.96 20.90
N GLU A 340 -7.26 9.23 19.92
CA GLU A 340 -8.03 10.47 19.87
C GLU A 340 -9.08 10.57 20.98
N LEU A 341 -9.79 9.48 21.30
CA LEU A 341 -10.73 9.45 22.42
C LEU A 341 -10.04 9.81 23.74
N ILE A 342 -8.84 9.30 23.97
CA ILE A 342 -8.10 9.53 25.21
C ILE A 342 -7.57 10.96 25.31
N HIS A 343 -7.01 11.49 24.22
CA HIS A 343 -6.32 12.78 24.24
C HIS A 343 -7.24 13.96 23.96
N LYS A 344 -8.25 13.78 23.10
CA LYS A 344 -9.17 14.82 22.64
C LYS A 344 -10.58 14.68 23.22
N GLY A 345 -10.91 13.56 23.86
CA GLY A 345 -12.25 13.26 24.38
C GLY A 345 -13.28 12.89 23.30
N LYS A 346 -12.87 12.89 22.02
CA LYS A 346 -13.68 12.53 20.85
C LYS A 346 -12.77 12.08 19.72
N SER A 347 -13.28 11.23 18.83
CA SER A 347 -12.64 10.93 17.54
C SER A 347 -13.60 11.27 16.40
N LEU A 348 -13.07 11.93 15.37
CA LEU A 348 -13.79 12.31 14.17
C LEU A 348 -13.06 11.73 12.96
N GLN A 349 -13.76 10.93 12.16
CA GLN A 349 -13.26 10.44 10.88
C GLN A 349 -13.80 11.30 9.75
N LEU A 350 -12.91 11.71 8.83
CA LEU A 350 -13.22 12.58 7.69
C LEU A 350 -13.91 13.91 8.08
N ASP A 351 -13.65 14.38 9.31
CA ASP A 351 -14.27 15.56 9.94
C ASP A 351 -15.81 15.55 10.05
N LYS A 352 -16.44 14.40 9.83
CA LYS A 352 -17.91 14.30 9.86
C LYS A 352 -18.47 13.11 10.64
N TYR A 353 -17.73 12.02 10.74
CA TYR A 353 -18.18 10.82 11.45
C TYR A 353 -17.63 10.82 12.86
N LYS A 354 -18.49 11.10 13.86
CA LYS A 354 -18.10 11.06 15.27
C LYS A 354 -18.25 9.62 15.78
N ILE A 355 -17.21 9.03 16.36
CA ILE A 355 -17.34 7.70 16.96
C ILE A 355 -18.40 7.71 18.08
N SER A 356 -19.30 6.73 18.09
CA SER A 356 -20.31 6.51 19.13
C SER A 356 -20.11 5.19 19.89
N GLY A 357 -19.64 4.15 19.21
CA GLY A 357 -19.43 2.84 19.82
C GLY A 357 -18.48 1.90 19.08
N PHE A 358 -18.14 0.81 19.76
CA PHE A 358 -17.28 -0.27 19.32
C PHE A 358 -18.05 -1.59 19.43
N ARG A 359 -17.88 -2.45 18.44
CA ARG A 359 -18.44 -3.81 18.42
C ARG A 359 -17.31 -4.80 18.39
N PHE A 360 -17.35 -5.80 19.27
CA PHE A 360 -16.34 -6.84 19.36
C PHE A 360 -17.00 -8.20 19.14
N ALA A 361 -16.39 -9.02 18.28
CA ALA A 361 -16.86 -10.39 17.99
C ALA A 361 -15.71 -11.40 18.11
N ARG A 362 -15.90 -12.53 18.78
CA ARG A 362 -14.84 -13.56 18.90
C ARG A 362 -14.55 -14.18 17.53
N LYS A 363 -13.26 -14.31 17.18
CA LYS A 363 -12.83 -14.92 15.92
C LYS A 363 -13.20 -16.40 15.86
N ALA A 364 -13.69 -16.88 14.71
CA ALA A 364 -14.24 -18.23 14.55
C ALA A 364 -13.24 -19.38 14.82
N ASN A 365 -11.94 -19.14 14.67
CA ASN A 365 -10.86 -20.09 14.96
C ASN A 365 -10.47 -20.14 16.45
N ALA A 366 -11.09 -19.30 17.30
CA ALA A 366 -10.88 -19.27 18.74
C ALA A 366 -12.02 -19.91 19.53
N LYS A 367 -12.85 -20.75 18.88
CA LYS A 367 -13.97 -21.49 19.48
C LYS A 367 -13.50 -22.55 20.48
N ALA A 368 -13.10 -22.12 21.67
CA ALA A 368 -13.11 -22.97 22.85
C ALA A 368 -14.55 -23.08 23.37
N ASP A 369 -14.90 -24.27 23.86
CA ASP A 369 -16.08 -24.49 24.69
C ASP A 369 -16.05 -23.50 25.88
N PRO A 370 -17.07 -22.63 26.03
CA PRO A 370 -17.11 -21.60 27.08
C PRO A 370 -17.06 -22.19 28.50
N ASP A 371 -17.42 -23.46 28.69
CA ASP A 371 -17.39 -24.14 29.98
C ASP A 371 -16.06 -24.88 30.25
N ARG A 372 -15.14 -24.89 29.28
CA ARG A 372 -13.84 -25.54 29.42
C ARG A 372 -12.96 -24.77 30.41
N LYS A 373 -12.48 -25.45 31.45
CA LYS A 373 -11.47 -24.90 32.36
C LYS A 373 -10.11 -24.81 31.68
N ALA A 374 -9.34 -23.78 32.04
CA ALA A 374 -7.98 -23.61 31.57
C ALA A 374 -7.11 -24.84 31.92
N ALA A 375 -6.51 -25.43 30.90
CA ALA A 375 -5.50 -26.47 31.04
C ALA A 375 -4.08 -25.84 31.10
N LYS A 376 -3.09 -26.65 31.49
CA LYS A 376 -1.68 -26.24 31.42
C LYS A 376 -1.28 -25.96 29.97
N VAL A 377 -0.79 -24.76 29.71
CA VAL A 377 -0.33 -24.32 28.39
C VAL A 377 1.20 -24.44 28.27
N GLN A 378 1.71 -24.54 27.04
CA GLN A 378 3.14 -24.73 26.76
C GLN A 378 4.04 -23.73 27.51
N HIS A 379 3.72 -22.43 27.45
CA HIS A 379 4.51 -21.36 28.07
C HIS A 379 3.96 -20.92 29.43
N GLY A 380 3.21 -21.77 30.15
CA GLY A 380 2.48 -21.39 31.37
C GLY A 380 3.36 -20.82 32.48
N GLU A 381 4.49 -21.46 32.79
CA GLU A 381 5.42 -20.96 33.83
C GLU A 381 6.06 -19.63 33.42
N LEU A 382 6.50 -19.49 32.17
CA LEU A 382 7.04 -18.24 31.64
C LEU A 382 6.00 -17.10 31.69
N ILE A 383 4.75 -17.38 31.33
CA ILE A 383 3.64 -16.42 31.39
C ILE A 383 3.40 -15.96 32.83
N LYS A 384 3.41 -16.90 33.78
CA LYS A 384 3.23 -16.65 35.20
C LYS A 384 4.39 -15.83 35.77
N GLU A 385 5.63 -16.17 35.43
CA GLU A 385 6.84 -15.46 35.87
C GLU A 385 6.86 -14.02 35.35
N LYS A 386 6.68 -13.81 34.04
CA LYS A 386 6.87 -12.49 33.41
C LYS A 386 5.66 -11.58 33.47
N TYR A 387 4.47 -12.15 33.44
CA TYR A 387 3.24 -11.37 33.36
C TYR A 387 2.33 -11.56 34.57
N GLY A 388 2.68 -12.42 35.53
CA GLY A 388 1.86 -12.66 36.72
C GLY A 388 0.51 -13.32 36.42
N VAL A 389 0.34 -13.90 35.22
CA VAL A 389 -0.90 -14.55 34.79
C VAL A 389 -0.84 -16.04 35.12
N LYS A 390 -1.72 -16.50 36.01
CA LYS A 390 -1.88 -17.92 36.34
C LYS A 390 -3.01 -18.52 35.51
N GLU A 391 -2.97 -19.81 35.20
CA GLU A 391 -4.02 -20.47 34.42
C GLU A 391 -5.40 -20.34 35.07
N SER A 392 -5.46 -20.40 36.40
CA SER A 392 -6.71 -20.22 37.16
C SER A 392 -7.36 -18.85 36.98
N MET A 393 -6.60 -17.83 36.58
CA MET A 393 -7.14 -16.50 36.29
C MET A 393 -8.01 -16.52 35.03
N ALA A 394 -7.71 -17.36 34.05
CA ALA A 394 -8.49 -17.45 32.81
C ALA A 394 -9.94 -17.89 33.03
N ASN A 395 -10.21 -18.70 34.06
CA ASN A 395 -11.53 -19.28 34.31
C ASN A 395 -12.61 -18.26 34.72
N ASN A 396 -12.22 -17.10 35.26
CA ASN A 396 -13.16 -16.10 35.80
C ASN A 396 -13.28 -14.87 34.89
N ARG A 397 -12.96 -15.02 33.60
CA ARG A 397 -12.94 -13.92 32.63
C ARG A 397 -13.68 -14.34 31.37
N PRO A 398 -14.50 -13.45 30.78
CA PRO A 398 -15.09 -13.70 29.47
C PRO A 398 -13.98 -14.07 28.46
N ASN A 399 -14.11 -15.20 27.78
CA ASN A 399 -13.11 -15.70 26.82
C ASN A 399 -11.68 -15.83 27.39
N GLY A 400 -11.52 -15.97 28.70
CA GLY A 400 -10.21 -16.00 29.35
C GLY A 400 -9.37 -17.22 28.95
N VAL A 401 -9.99 -18.38 28.75
CA VAL A 401 -9.28 -19.60 28.31
C VAL A 401 -8.74 -19.43 26.89
N ALA A 402 -9.56 -18.94 25.97
CA ALA A 402 -9.14 -18.63 24.61
C ALA A 402 -8.02 -17.56 24.59
N ALA A 403 -8.10 -16.55 25.47
CA ALA A 403 -7.06 -15.54 25.62
C ALA A 403 -5.74 -16.15 26.13
N LEU A 404 -5.77 -17.09 27.08
CA LEU A 404 -4.59 -17.77 27.59
C LEU A 404 -3.92 -18.68 26.54
N GLU A 405 -4.73 -19.45 25.80
CA GLU A 405 -4.25 -20.28 24.69
C GLU A 405 -3.64 -19.41 23.59
N TYR A 406 -4.30 -18.30 23.23
CA TYR A 406 -3.77 -17.32 22.29
C TYR A 406 -2.45 -16.72 22.77
N LEU A 407 -2.35 -16.34 24.05
CA LEU A 407 -1.13 -15.78 24.63
C LEU A 407 0.06 -16.75 24.49
N SER A 408 -0.14 -18.02 24.84
CA SER A 408 0.88 -19.07 24.68
C SER A 408 1.24 -19.27 23.21
N ALA A 409 0.26 -19.41 22.32
CA ALA A 409 0.51 -19.57 20.88
C ALA A 409 1.23 -18.35 20.27
N LYS A 410 0.91 -17.15 20.74
CA LYS A 410 1.55 -15.91 20.29
C LYS A 410 2.99 -15.81 20.77
N ILE A 411 3.31 -16.27 21.98
CA ILE A 411 4.70 -16.40 22.45
C ILE A 411 5.48 -17.36 21.56
N SER A 412 4.93 -18.55 21.25
CA SER A 412 5.56 -19.49 20.31
C SER A 412 5.82 -18.85 18.95
N LYS A 413 4.84 -18.12 18.41
CA LYS A 413 4.96 -17.40 17.12
C LYS A 413 6.01 -16.29 17.17
N VAL A 414 6.16 -15.59 18.29
CA VAL A 414 7.22 -14.58 18.45
C VAL A 414 8.58 -15.24 18.56
N SER A 415 8.69 -16.32 19.34
CA SER A 415 9.93 -17.09 19.50
C SER A 415 10.45 -17.63 18.17
N SER A 416 9.58 -18.20 17.33
CA SER A 416 9.97 -18.74 16.04
C SER A 416 10.15 -17.66 14.97
N GLY A 417 9.24 -16.69 14.91
CA GLY A 417 9.24 -15.65 13.88
C GLY A 417 10.31 -14.57 14.05
N TYR A 418 10.78 -14.34 15.28
CA TYR A 418 11.79 -13.33 15.61
C TYR A 418 13.01 -13.94 16.30
N ASN A 419 13.30 -15.21 16.04
CA ASN A 419 14.47 -15.91 16.58
C ASN A 419 15.79 -15.13 16.34
N PHE A 420 15.87 -14.37 15.25
CA PHE A 420 17.01 -13.51 14.92
C PHE A 420 17.21 -12.36 15.91
N LEU A 421 16.17 -11.89 16.59
CA LEU A 421 16.28 -10.89 17.68
C LEU A 421 16.60 -11.54 19.03
N ILE A 422 16.35 -12.84 19.18
CA ILE A 422 16.43 -13.61 20.42
C ILE A 422 17.74 -14.44 20.45
N ASP A 423 18.85 -13.83 20.01
CA ASP A 423 20.24 -14.35 20.05
C ASP A 423 20.38 -15.86 19.85
N GLU A 424 19.81 -16.38 18.76
CA GLU A 424 19.98 -17.79 18.36
C GLU A 424 19.76 -18.77 19.52
N LEU A 425 18.59 -18.67 20.16
CA LEU A 425 17.92 -19.68 20.99
C LEU A 425 18.86 -20.66 21.72
N LYS A 426 19.54 -20.21 22.78
CA LYS A 426 20.16 -21.12 23.75
C LYS A 426 19.20 -21.58 24.86
N GLY A 427 17.95 -21.12 24.85
CA GLY A 427 16.86 -21.68 25.66
C GLY A 427 15.76 -20.69 26.07
N GLU A 428 14.86 -21.14 26.95
CA GLU A 428 13.72 -20.38 27.46
C GLU A 428 14.12 -19.10 28.23
N LYS A 429 15.36 -19.06 28.76
CA LYS A 429 15.94 -17.89 29.45
C LYS A 429 16.15 -16.69 28.53
N ASP A 430 16.55 -16.92 27.27
CA ASP A 430 16.80 -15.84 26.32
C ASP A 430 15.48 -15.23 25.82
N LEU A 431 14.49 -16.10 25.55
CA LEU A 431 13.12 -15.68 25.26
C LEU A 431 12.53 -14.85 26.41
N SER A 432 12.72 -15.32 27.64
CA SER A 432 12.33 -14.64 28.87
C SER A 432 12.95 -13.23 28.97
N GLY A 433 14.26 -13.10 28.74
CA GLY A 433 14.95 -11.81 28.71
C GLY A 433 14.49 -10.88 27.57
N PHE A 434 14.21 -11.44 26.38
CA PHE A 434 13.69 -10.66 25.25
C PHE A 434 12.30 -10.10 25.53
N LEU A 435 11.36 -10.92 26.03
CA LEU A 435 10.00 -10.51 26.37
C LEU A 435 9.97 -9.41 27.45
N GLU A 436 10.94 -9.42 28.36
CA GLU A 436 11.07 -8.39 29.39
C GLU A 436 11.52 -7.05 28.81
N LYS A 437 12.51 -7.06 27.91
CA LYS A 437 13.15 -5.86 27.36
C LYS A 437 12.36 -5.25 26.20
N ASP A 438 11.84 -6.05 25.27
CA ASP A 438 11.19 -5.54 24.07
C ASP A 438 9.83 -4.89 24.38
N LYS A 439 9.71 -3.59 24.10
CA LYS A 439 8.46 -2.81 24.19
C LYS A 439 7.89 -2.40 22.84
N SER A 440 8.39 -3.00 21.76
CA SER A 440 7.97 -2.71 20.39
C SER A 440 6.63 -3.36 20.03
N HIS A 441 6.19 -3.14 18.78
CA HIS A 441 5.06 -3.80 18.16
C HIS A 441 5.16 -5.34 18.11
N VAL A 442 6.37 -5.93 18.15
CA VAL A 442 6.61 -7.38 18.07
C VAL A 442 5.89 -8.14 19.19
N THR A 443 6.04 -7.65 20.42
CA THR A 443 5.54 -8.26 21.65
C THR A 443 4.25 -7.59 22.15
N ARG A 444 3.74 -6.58 21.44
CA ARG A 444 2.56 -5.78 21.81
C ARG A 444 1.30 -6.63 22.04
N LYS A 445 1.00 -7.57 21.14
CA LYS A 445 -0.16 -8.48 21.30
C LYS A 445 -0.02 -9.45 22.49
N ILE A 446 1.21 -9.74 22.93
CA ILE A 446 1.46 -10.54 24.14
C ILE A 446 1.11 -9.70 25.38
N ARG A 447 1.62 -8.47 25.46
CA ARG A 447 1.30 -7.53 26.56
C ARG A 447 -0.20 -7.21 26.62
N GLN A 448 -0.82 -6.99 25.46
CA GLN A 448 -2.27 -6.76 25.32
C GLN A 448 -3.09 -7.89 25.97
N THR A 449 -2.84 -9.13 25.55
CA THR A 449 -3.58 -10.28 26.08
C THR A 449 -3.25 -10.55 27.55
N ALA A 450 -1.99 -10.36 27.96
CA ALA A 450 -1.61 -10.47 29.37
C ALA A 450 -2.31 -9.42 30.25
N ASN A 451 -2.44 -8.17 29.77
CA ASN A 451 -3.17 -7.11 30.48
C ASN A 451 -4.65 -7.48 30.62
N TYR A 452 -5.30 -7.94 29.55
CA TYR A 452 -6.66 -8.47 29.60
C TYR A 452 -6.85 -9.55 30.68
N LEU A 453 -5.95 -10.55 30.71
CA LEU A 453 -5.97 -11.63 31.69
C LEU A 453 -5.64 -11.19 33.12
N LYS A 454 -5.01 -10.02 33.31
CA LYS A 454 -4.80 -9.42 34.63
C LYS A 454 -5.95 -8.53 35.09
N ALA A 455 -6.82 -8.07 34.19
CA ALA A 455 -7.92 -7.17 34.50
C ALA A 455 -8.76 -7.71 35.67
N LYS A 456 -9.27 -6.82 36.52
CA LYS A 456 -10.11 -7.23 37.67
C LYS A 456 -11.38 -7.92 37.14
N PRO A 457 -11.75 -9.12 37.63
CA PRO A 457 -12.96 -9.81 37.15
C PRO A 457 -14.21 -8.96 37.23
N LYS A 458 -14.35 -8.12 38.27
CA LYS A 458 -15.48 -7.19 38.41
C LYS A 458 -15.56 -6.19 37.24
N LEU A 459 -14.44 -5.65 36.78
CA LEU A 459 -14.41 -4.71 35.65
C LEU A 459 -14.93 -5.37 34.38
N LEU A 460 -14.38 -6.53 34.03
CA LEU A 460 -14.81 -7.29 32.84
C LEU A 460 -16.27 -7.74 32.96
N ASN A 461 -16.67 -8.26 34.11
CA ASN A 461 -18.03 -8.74 34.31
C ASN A 461 -19.07 -7.60 34.27
N THR A 462 -18.72 -6.37 34.65
CA THR A 462 -19.61 -5.22 34.50
C THR A 462 -19.83 -4.89 33.01
N ILE A 463 -18.75 -4.88 32.23
CA ILE A 463 -18.77 -4.54 30.80
C ILE A 463 -19.56 -5.59 29.99
N TRP A 464 -19.43 -6.87 30.31
CA TRP A 464 -20.18 -7.94 29.63
C TRP A 464 -21.62 -8.12 30.13
N LYS A 465 -22.03 -7.43 31.20
CA LYS A 465 -23.41 -7.49 31.74
C LYS A 465 -24.32 -6.37 31.25
N THR A 466 -23.79 -5.36 30.56
CA THR A 466 -24.61 -4.30 29.96
C THR A 466 -25.43 -4.85 28.78
N GLU A 467 -26.72 -4.52 28.79
CA GLU A 467 -27.83 -5.22 28.14
C GLU A 467 -27.73 -5.35 26.60
N SER A 468 -27.51 -6.57 26.08
CA SER A 468 -28.40 -7.24 25.09
C SER A 468 -27.87 -8.61 24.65
N SER A 469 -28.62 -9.66 24.97
CA SER A 469 -28.47 -11.07 24.55
C SER A 469 -27.23 -11.83 25.05
N TYR A 470 -27.45 -13.07 25.45
CA TYR A 470 -26.55 -14.00 26.13
C TYR A 470 -25.44 -14.54 25.20
N ASP A 471 -24.86 -13.70 24.34
CA ASP A 471 -23.79 -14.12 23.44
C ASP A 471 -22.42 -13.85 24.12
N PRO A 472 -21.73 -14.89 24.63
CA PRO A 472 -20.41 -14.74 25.24
C PRO A 472 -19.34 -14.29 24.24
N ASP A 473 -19.63 -14.35 22.94
CA ASP A 473 -18.72 -14.06 21.85
C ASP A 473 -18.93 -12.69 21.24
N TYR A 474 -19.93 -11.92 21.68
CA TYR A 474 -20.26 -10.60 21.14
C TYR A 474 -20.38 -9.53 22.24
N LEU A 475 -19.89 -8.32 21.96
CA LEU A 475 -19.91 -7.21 22.90
C LEU A 475 -20.02 -5.86 22.17
N GLU A 476 -21.00 -5.05 22.55
CA GLU A 476 -21.13 -3.66 22.10
C GLU A 476 -20.82 -2.71 23.26
N LEU A 477 -19.96 -1.72 23.00
CA LEU A 477 -19.57 -0.72 23.98
C LEU A 477 -19.66 0.68 23.38
N ASN A 478 -20.32 1.60 24.08
CA ASN A 478 -20.21 3.01 23.77
C ASN A 478 -18.82 3.56 24.15
N THR A 479 -18.51 4.77 23.67
CA THR A 479 -17.21 5.40 23.95
C THR A 479 -16.90 5.56 25.45
N GLU A 480 -17.89 5.83 26.31
CA GLU A 480 -17.69 6.00 27.75
C GLU A 480 -17.30 4.68 28.43
N GLN A 481 -17.97 3.57 28.05
CA GLN A 481 -17.67 2.24 28.56
C GLN A 481 -16.26 1.77 28.16
N VAL A 482 -15.85 2.04 26.92
CA VAL A 482 -14.47 1.75 26.48
C VAL A 482 -13.46 2.55 27.30
N MET A 483 -13.77 3.81 27.60
CA MET A 483 -12.90 4.64 28.44
C MET A 483 -12.86 4.17 29.90
N GLU A 484 -13.98 3.70 30.46
CA GLU A 484 -14.03 3.09 31.80
C GLU A 484 -13.18 1.81 31.86
N TYR A 485 -13.29 0.94 30.85
CA TYR A 485 -12.46 -0.25 30.70
C TYR A 485 -10.96 0.11 30.75
N MET A 486 -10.54 1.08 29.94
CA MET A 486 -9.14 1.52 29.87
C MET A 486 -8.65 2.12 31.20
N ARG A 487 -9.48 2.93 31.88
CA ARG A 487 -9.16 3.51 33.20
C ARG A 487 -9.02 2.45 34.30
N GLY A 488 -9.61 1.27 34.09
CA GLY A 488 -9.45 0.12 34.96
C GLY A 488 -8.02 -0.42 35.03
N PHE A 489 -7.18 -0.13 34.03
CA PHE A 489 -5.76 -0.51 34.00
C PHE A 489 -4.85 0.64 34.41
N ILE A 490 -5.07 1.84 33.85
CA ILE A 490 -4.23 3.01 34.09
C ILE A 490 -5.10 4.21 34.45
N LYS A 491 -4.79 4.87 35.58
CA LYS A 491 -5.53 6.04 36.05
C LYS A 491 -5.28 7.27 35.17
N ASP A 492 -4.04 7.52 34.76
CA ASP A 492 -3.66 8.62 33.88
C ASP A 492 -3.45 8.13 32.44
N LEU A 493 -4.54 8.06 31.67
CA LEU A 493 -4.48 7.64 30.27
C LEU A 493 -3.80 8.67 29.35
N LYS A 494 -3.74 9.94 29.77
CA LYS A 494 -3.24 11.04 28.92
C LYS A 494 -1.72 11.09 28.82
N SER A 495 -1.02 10.42 29.73
CA SER A 495 0.45 10.33 29.71
C SER A 495 0.96 9.19 28.82
N ILE A 496 0.08 8.40 28.19
CA ILE A 496 0.43 7.18 27.45
C ILE A 496 0.48 7.49 25.96
N GLU A 497 1.54 7.04 25.29
CA GLU A 497 1.66 7.17 23.84
C GLU A 497 0.62 6.32 23.08
N ALA A 498 0.26 6.75 21.87
CA ALA A 498 -0.64 6.01 20.96
C ALA A 498 -0.24 4.53 20.79
N SER A 499 1.05 4.28 20.66
CA SER A 499 1.63 2.94 20.46
C SER A 499 1.47 2.01 21.66
N GLN A 500 1.39 2.58 22.87
CA GLN A 500 1.24 1.86 24.15
C GLN A 500 -0.23 1.67 24.53
N LEU A 501 -1.12 2.60 24.14
CA LEU A 501 -2.55 2.52 24.44
C LEU A 501 -3.19 1.21 23.97
N ILE A 502 -2.79 0.72 22.80
CA ILE A 502 -3.33 -0.52 22.24
C ILE A 502 -3.01 -1.75 23.12
N GLU A 503 -2.02 -1.68 24.01
CA GLU A 503 -1.72 -2.74 25.00
C GLU A 503 -2.81 -2.89 26.08
N TYR A 504 -3.75 -1.94 26.15
CA TYR A 504 -4.88 -1.99 27.07
C TYR A 504 -6.20 -2.24 26.36
N ALA A 505 -6.21 -2.25 25.02
CA ALA A 505 -7.37 -2.62 24.22
C ALA A 505 -7.68 -4.13 24.32
N PHE A 506 -8.82 -4.55 23.75
CA PHE A 506 -9.22 -5.95 23.71
C PHE A 506 -8.21 -6.81 22.94
N PRO A 507 -7.92 -8.04 23.42
CA PRO A 507 -6.96 -8.93 22.78
C PRO A 507 -7.40 -9.31 21.36
N ALA A 508 -6.42 -9.58 20.48
CA ALA A 508 -6.64 -9.93 19.07
C ALA A 508 -7.30 -11.31 18.81
N ILE A 509 -7.97 -11.87 19.83
CA ILE A 509 -8.95 -12.96 19.71
C ILE A 509 -10.34 -12.42 19.31
N PHE A 510 -10.54 -11.11 19.40
CA PHE A 510 -11.74 -10.41 18.94
C PHE A 510 -11.47 -9.67 17.62
N ASP A 511 -12.44 -9.70 16.73
CA ASP A 511 -12.63 -8.73 15.67
C ASP A 511 -13.28 -7.46 16.24
N VAL A 512 -12.97 -6.32 15.65
CA VAL A 512 -13.51 -5.02 16.05
C VAL A 512 -14.22 -4.36 14.87
N ASP A 513 -15.36 -3.74 15.15
CA ASP A 513 -16.06 -2.83 14.25
C ASP A 513 -16.49 -1.56 14.97
N PHE A 514 -16.92 -0.56 14.21
CA PHE A 514 -17.16 0.79 14.73
C PHE A 514 -18.53 1.33 14.31
N GLU A 515 -19.21 1.90 15.28
CA GLU A 515 -20.41 2.71 15.06
C GLU A 515 -20.06 4.19 15.20
N PHE A 516 -20.52 4.98 14.24
CA PHE A 516 -20.38 6.43 14.22
C PHE A 516 -21.74 7.11 14.26
N THR A 517 -21.75 8.38 14.61
CA THR A 517 -22.89 9.29 14.43
C THR A 517 -22.60 10.26 13.29
N TYR A 518 -23.53 10.35 12.34
CA TYR A 518 -23.50 11.32 11.24
C TYR A 518 -24.88 11.98 11.12
N GLN A 519 -24.92 13.32 11.16
CA GLN A 519 -26.17 14.09 11.13
C GLN A 519 -27.22 13.60 12.16
N GLY A 520 -26.76 13.20 13.35
CA GLY A 520 -27.62 12.68 14.42
C GLY A 520 -28.10 11.25 14.28
N LYS A 521 -27.70 10.52 13.21
CA LYS A 521 -28.06 9.12 12.97
C LYS A 521 -26.86 8.19 13.16
N PRO A 522 -27.05 6.99 13.74
CA PRO A 522 -26.00 5.97 13.79
C PRO A 522 -25.69 5.45 12.39
N ILE A 523 -24.42 5.16 12.13
CA ILE A 523 -23.91 4.59 10.88
C ILE A 523 -22.71 3.68 11.18
N MET A 524 -22.70 2.48 10.63
CA MET A 524 -21.56 1.57 10.70
C MET A 524 -20.48 1.97 9.71
N LEU A 525 -19.23 1.60 10.01
CA LEU A 525 -18.12 1.75 9.07
C LEU A 525 -18.42 1.12 7.70
N SER A 526 -19.08 -0.03 7.66
CA SER A 526 -19.45 -0.73 6.43
C SER A 526 -20.51 -0.01 5.58
N GLU A 527 -21.28 0.90 6.20
CA GLU A 527 -22.34 1.67 5.54
C GLU A 527 -21.81 2.99 4.94
N MET A 528 -20.56 3.36 5.23
CA MET A 528 -19.88 4.48 4.56
C MET A 528 -19.61 4.15 3.09
N SER A 529 -19.45 5.17 2.24
CA SER A 529 -19.11 4.93 0.84
C SER A 529 -17.73 4.25 0.71
N SER A 530 -17.52 3.50 -0.37
CA SER A 530 -16.26 2.79 -0.61
C SER A 530 -15.05 3.74 -0.62
N GLY A 531 -15.18 4.91 -1.24
CA GLY A 531 -14.13 5.94 -1.25
C GLY A 531 -13.78 6.44 0.15
N GLU A 532 -14.78 6.65 1.02
CA GLU A 532 -14.56 7.08 2.42
C GLU A 532 -13.88 6.00 3.25
N GLN A 533 -14.35 4.76 3.14
CA GLN A 533 -13.73 3.62 3.82
C GLN A 533 -12.25 3.51 3.41
N GLN A 534 -11.96 3.62 2.11
CA GLN A 534 -10.60 3.52 1.61
C GLN A 534 -9.71 4.69 2.04
N LEU A 535 -10.21 5.92 2.07
CA LEU A 535 -9.47 7.06 2.59
C LEU A 535 -9.11 6.85 4.07
N ILE A 536 -10.10 6.43 4.89
CA ILE A 536 -9.87 6.08 6.30
C ILE A 536 -8.81 4.97 6.41
N PHE A 537 -8.93 3.88 5.66
CA PHE A 537 -7.99 2.76 5.75
C PHE A 537 -6.58 3.12 5.29
N ASN A 538 -6.43 3.90 4.23
CA ASN A 538 -5.13 4.33 3.72
C ASN A 538 -4.40 5.23 4.74
N SER A 539 -5.06 6.27 5.25
CA SER A 539 -4.51 7.13 6.29
C SER A 539 -4.10 6.35 7.53
N ASN A 540 -4.94 5.41 7.98
CA ASN A 540 -4.65 4.61 9.16
C ASN A 540 -3.53 3.58 8.91
N ALA A 541 -3.37 3.07 7.69
CA ALA A 541 -2.24 2.20 7.35
C ALA A 541 -0.91 2.97 7.46
N ILE A 542 -0.86 4.21 6.95
CA ILE A 542 0.31 5.09 7.06
C ILE A 542 0.62 5.37 8.54
N LEU A 543 -0.35 5.85 9.31
CA LEU A 543 -0.16 6.15 10.73
C LEU A 543 0.28 4.92 11.53
N TYR A 544 -0.34 3.77 11.29
CA TYR A 544 0.04 2.51 11.92
C TYR A 544 1.51 2.16 11.67
N HIS A 545 1.98 2.33 10.45
CA HIS A 545 3.38 2.08 10.10
C HIS A 545 4.33 3.04 10.80
N LEU A 546 4.01 4.34 10.80
CA LEU A 546 4.78 5.36 11.50
C LEU A 546 4.87 5.09 13.00
N TYR A 547 3.76 4.71 13.65
CA TYR A 547 3.78 4.33 15.07
C TYR A 547 4.64 3.09 15.35
N ASN A 548 4.67 2.11 14.46
CA ASN A 548 5.50 0.92 14.67
C ASN A 548 6.98 1.21 14.47
N ILE A 549 7.35 2.02 13.47
CA ILE A 549 8.73 2.50 13.26
C ILE A 549 9.19 3.26 14.51
N GLN A 550 8.37 4.19 15.00
CA GLN A 550 8.67 4.93 16.23
C GLN A 550 8.82 4.00 17.45
N SER A 551 7.99 2.95 17.57
CA SER A 551 8.07 2.00 18.70
C SER A 551 9.41 1.26 18.77
N VAL A 552 10.14 1.11 17.66
CA VAL A 552 11.46 0.48 17.65
C VAL A 552 12.48 1.36 18.36
N ALA A 553 12.48 2.67 18.12
CA ALA A 553 13.37 3.61 18.80
C ALA A 553 13.11 3.69 20.32
N HIS A 554 11.88 3.44 20.75
CA HIS A 554 11.50 3.44 22.16
C HIS A 554 11.68 2.07 22.83
N SER A 555 12.14 1.04 22.10
CA SER A 555 12.08 -0.36 22.54
C SER A 555 13.16 -0.78 23.56
N GLY A 556 13.77 0.14 24.29
CA GLY A 556 14.80 -0.16 25.29
C GLY A 556 16.06 -0.82 24.71
N GLN A 557 16.33 -0.61 23.42
CA GLN A 557 17.56 -1.06 22.76
C GLN A 557 18.79 -0.42 23.42
N SER A 558 19.97 -1.03 23.23
CA SER A 558 21.22 -0.44 23.71
C SER A 558 21.36 0.97 23.15
N LYS A 559 21.75 1.92 24.01
CA LYS A 559 22.15 3.27 23.56
C LYS A 559 23.40 3.24 22.68
N ASN A 560 24.18 2.15 22.76
CA ASN A 560 25.30 1.90 21.88
C ASN A 560 24.82 1.34 20.54
N LYS A 561 25.04 2.10 19.45
CA LYS A 561 24.66 1.71 18.07
C LYS A 561 25.23 0.34 17.67
N ALA A 562 26.44 0.00 18.10
CA ALA A 562 27.10 -1.27 17.76
C ALA A 562 26.44 -2.52 18.38
N GLU A 563 25.63 -2.35 19.43
CA GLU A 563 24.96 -3.44 20.15
C GLU A 563 23.47 -3.54 19.81
N ARG A 564 22.96 -2.66 18.94
CA ARG A 564 21.56 -2.67 18.53
C ARG A 564 21.29 -3.88 17.63
N LYS A 565 20.08 -4.41 17.76
CA LYS A 565 19.59 -5.53 16.92
C LYS A 565 18.58 -5.09 15.87
N ARG A 566 18.13 -3.84 15.94
CA ARG A 566 17.27 -3.24 14.93
C ARG A 566 17.73 -1.81 14.63
N PRO A 567 17.65 -1.38 13.37
CA PRO A 567 17.90 0.01 13.01
C PRO A 567 16.79 0.93 13.53
N GLU A 568 17.17 2.14 13.90
CA GLU A 568 16.25 3.23 14.21
C GLU A 568 16.20 4.23 13.05
N TYR A 569 15.07 4.28 12.35
CA TYR A 569 14.91 5.19 11.21
C TYR A 569 14.40 6.56 11.65
N GLY A 570 15.22 7.59 11.42
CA GLY A 570 14.86 8.99 11.63
C GLY A 570 14.05 9.61 10.50
N TYR A 571 14.03 8.98 9.31
CA TYR A 571 13.39 9.55 8.13
C TYR A 571 12.52 8.50 7.44
N VAL A 572 11.37 8.94 6.90
CA VAL A 572 10.43 8.03 6.24
C VAL A 572 9.97 8.60 4.91
N ASN A 573 10.09 7.79 3.86
CA ASN A 573 9.48 8.03 2.55
C ASN A 573 8.13 7.32 2.48
N ILE A 574 7.08 8.02 2.04
CA ILE A 574 5.74 7.49 1.88
C ILE A 574 5.43 7.53 0.38
N ILE A 575 5.24 6.39 -0.26
CA ILE A 575 4.88 6.28 -1.67
C ILE A 575 3.40 5.91 -1.77
N LEU A 576 2.65 6.70 -2.53
CA LEU A 576 1.21 6.56 -2.72
C LEU A 576 0.95 6.35 -4.21
N ASP A 577 0.63 5.12 -4.61
CA ASP A 577 0.49 4.74 -6.02
C ASP A 577 -0.98 4.67 -6.45
N GLU A 578 -1.47 5.74 -7.07
CA GLU A 578 -2.85 5.87 -7.57
C GLU A 578 -3.92 5.61 -6.48
N MET A 579 -3.66 6.11 -5.27
CA MET A 579 -4.55 5.95 -4.11
C MET A 579 -5.93 6.61 -4.31
N GLU A 580 -6.01 7.55 -5.24
CA GLU A 580 -7.19 8.38 -5.49
C GLU A 580 -8.21 7.78 -6.46
N LEU A 581 -7.95 6.61 -7.06
CA LEU A 581 -8.79 6.01 -8.11
C LEU A 581 -10.25 5.77 -7.71
N TYR A 582 -10.53 5.61 -6.42
CA TYR A 582 -11.88 5.36 -5.90
C TYR A 582 -12.47 6.58 -5.16
N TYR A 583 -11.75 7.70 -5.15
CA TYR A 583 -12.15 8.90 -4.45
C TYR A 583 -13.04 9.76 -5.34
N HIS A 584 -14.12 10.27 -4.76
CA HIS A 584 -14.90 11.33 -5.39
C HIS A 584 -13.99 12.56 -5.63
N PRO A 585 -14.17 13.34 -6.71
CA PRO A 585 -13.32 14.51 -7.00
C PRO A 585 -13.11 15.47 -5.82
N GLU A 586 -14.16 15.71 -5.02
CA GLU A 586 -14.06 16.54 -3.82
C GLU A 586 -13.12 15.94 -2.74
N MET A 587 -13.05 14.62 -2.64
CA MET A 587 -12.08 13.95 -1.76
C MET A 587 -10.66 14.03 -2.31
N GLN A 588 -10.49 13.93 -3.64
CA GLN A 588 -9.18 14.11 -4.28
C GLN A 588 -8.65 15.53 -4.06
N ARG A 589 -9.52 16.54 -4.16
CA ARG A 589 -9.20 17.96 -3.90
C ARG A 589 -8.76 18.22 -2.46
N ARG A 590 -9.26 17.45 -1.50
CA ARG A 590 -8.91 17.58 -0.08
C ARG A 590 -7.75 16.69 0.36
N TYR A 591 -7.26 15.83 -0.52
CA TYR A 591 -6.42 14.70 -0.14
C TYR A 591 -5.11 15.11 0.56
N VAL A 592 -4.40 16.12 0.04
CA VAL A 592 -3.13 16.59 0.63
C VAL A 592 -3.38 17.22 2.01
N ASP A 593 -4.43 18.03 2.16
CA ASP A 593 -4.81 18.65 3.43
C ASP A 593 -5.27 17.60 4.48
N ASP A 594 -6.06 16.60 4.07
CA ASP A 594 -6.43 15.46 4.92
C ASP A 594 -5.17 14.70 5.39
N MET A 595 -4.21 14.44 4.50
CA MET A 595 -2.94 13.78 4.83
C MET A 595 -2.10 14.61 5.83
N VAL A 596 -1.96 15.91 5.62
CA VAL A 596 -1.25 16.82 6.54
C VAL A 596 -1.91 16.81 7.93
N ARG A 597 -3.25 16.83 7.99
CA ARG A 597 -3.98 16.69 9.26
C ARG A 597 -3.76 15.35 9.93
N ASP A 598 -3.73 14.26 9.18
CA ASP A 598 -3.48 12.93 9.71
C ASP A 598 -2.05 12.81 10.27
N LEU A 599 -1.03 13.27 9.53
CA LEU A 599 0.37 13.25 9.97
C LEU A 599 0.62 14.14 11.20
N ASN A 600 -0.17 15.19 11.39
CA ASN A 600 -0.15 16.00 12.61
C ASN A 600 -0.63 15.26 13.87
N LYS A 601 -1.26 14.09 13.72
CA LYS A 601 -1.66 13.24 14.86
C LYS A 601 -0.48 12.52 15.50
N LEU A 602 0.69 12.47 14.83
CA LEU A 602 1.90 11.90 15.42
C LEU A 602 2.38 12.74 16.62
N PRO A 603 2.89 12.09 17.69
CA PRO A 603 3.29 12.78 18.91
C PRO A 603 4.46 13.74 18.66
N ALA A 604 4.44 14.88 19.35
CA ALA A 604 5.58 15.80 19.39
C ALA A 604 6.77 15.09 20.07
N MET A 605 7.98 15.23 19.53
CA MET A 605 9.20 14.48 19.92
C MET A 605 9.24 13.02 19.45
N SER A 606 8.73 12.74 18.24
CA SER A 606 8.91 11.44 17.59
C SER A 606 10.40 11.16 17.28
N ALA A 607 10.77 9.88 17.29
CA ALA A 607 12.05 9.43 16.75
C ALA A 607 12.21 9.75 15.25
N ILE A 608 11.07 9.88 14.56
CA ILE A 608 10.98 10.34 13.17
C ILE A 608 11.17 11.86 13.16
N LYS A 609 12.17 12.32 12.42
CA LYS A 609 12.56 13.72 12.22
C LYS A 609 11.96 14.32 10.95
N GLY A 610 11.88 13.54 9.88
CA GLY A 610 11.42 14.02 8.58
C GLY A 610 10.64 12.98 7.77
N LEU A 611 9.67 13.47 7.01
CA LEU A 611 8.79 12.71 6.12
C LEU A 611 8.87 13.29 4.70
N HIS A 612 8.92 12.41 3.71
CA HIS A 612 8.73 12.76 2.31
C HIS A 612 7.57 11.93 1.76
N VAL A 613 6.62 12.58 1.08
CA VAL A 613 5.46 11.92 0.47
C VAL A 613 5.55 12.02 -1.05
N CYS A 614 5.74 10.88 -1.72
CA CYS A 614 5.75 10.76 -3.18
C CYS A 614 4.40 10.22 -3.67
N ILE A 615 3.68 11.00 -4.48
CA ILE A 615 2.37 10.63 -5.01
C ILE A 615 2.48 10.32 -6.50
N LEU A 616 2.19 9.09 -6.90
CA LEU A 616 1.98 8.75 -8.31
C LEU A 616 0.49 8.94 -8.59
N THR A 617 0.16 9.88 -9.46
CA THR A 617 -1.24 10.30 -9.62
C THR A 617 -1.61 10.58 -11.07
N HIS A 618 -2.88 10.28 -11.38
CA HIS A 618 -3.57 10.69 -12.60
C HIS A 618 -4.58 11.82 -12.33
N SER A 619 -4.55 12.40 -11.13
CA SER A 619 -5.52 13.39 -10.68
C SER A 619 -4.96 14.82 -10.73
N PRO A 620 -5.60 15.72 -11.50
CA PRO A 620 -5.27 17.14 -11.45
C PRO A 620 -5.61 17.79 -10.11
N PHE A 621 -6.56 17.21 -9.35
CA PHE A 621 -6.97 17.74 -8.06
C PHE A 621 -5.86 17.62 -7.02
N VAL A 622 -5.19 16.46 -6.97
CA VAL A 622 -4.05 16.23 -6.08
C VAL A 622 -2.85 17.07 -6.52
N LEU A 623 -2.60 17.16 -7.84
CA LEU A 623 -1.48 17.91 -8.39
C LEU A 623 -1.57 19.43 -8.10
N SER A 624 -2.79 19.97 -7.96
CA SER A 624 -3.01 21.38 -7.63
C SER A 624 -2.42 21.79 -6.27
N ASP A 625 -2.17 20.85 -5.36
CA ASP A 625 -1.56 21.11 -4.05
C ASP A 625 -0.03 20.87 -4.04
N ILE A 626 0.55 20.46 -5.18
CA ILE A 626 1.97 20.14 -5.32
C ILE A 626 2.66 21.16 -6.24
N PRO A 627 3.69 21.86 -5.78
CA PRO A 627 4.51 22.76 -6.59
C PRO A 627 5.14 22.08 -7.81
N SER A 628 5.20 22.78 -8.95
CA SER A 628 5.71 22.20 -10.21
C SER A 628 7.22 21.93 -10.20
N ASN A 629 7.94 22.54 -9.26
CA ASN A 629 9.33 22.19 -9.00
C ASN A 629 9.49 20.90 -8.19
N SER A 630 8.41 20.32 -7.68
CA SER A 630 8.34 19.01 -7.02
C SER A 630 7.52 17.99 -7.83
N THR A 631 7.39 18.19 -9.15
CA THR A 631 6.65 17.28 -10.03
C THR A 631 7.56 16.70 -11.11
N LEU A 632 7.55 15.37 -11.23
CA LEU A 632 8.19 14.64 -12.32
C LEU A 632 7.14 14.30 -13.38
N HIS A 633 7.33 14.79 -14.60
CA HIS A 633 6.50 14.43 -15.75
C HIS A 633 7.20 13.34 -16.58
N LEU A 634 6.65 12.14 -16.60
CA LEU A 634 7.12 11.05 -17.45
C LEU A 634 6.44 11.13 -18.81
N LEU A 635 7.18 11.67 -19.78
CA LEU A 635 6.81 11.75 -21.19
C LEU A 635 7.58 10.66 -21.95
N GLY A 636 6.91 9.93 -22.83
CA GLY A 636 7.57 8.91 -23.67
C GLY A 636 8.46 9.49 -24.77
N GLY A 637 9.37 10.44 -24.46
CA GLY A 637 10.20 11.15 -25.43
C GLY A 637 11.11 12.23 -24.83
N ALA A 638 11.76 13.01 -25.70
CA ALA A 638 12.80 14.01 -25.37
C ALA A 638 12.27 15.35 -24.81
N ASP A 639 10.95 15.54 -24.73
CA ASP A 639 10.28 16.80 -24.41
C ASP A 639 9.96 17.00 -22.91
N GLU A 640 10.74 16.42 -22.00
CA GLU A 640 10.53 16.61 -20.55
C GLU A 640 10.94 18.01 -20.06
N GLU A 641 11.93 18.65 -20.70
CA GLU A 641 12.42 19.96 -20.26
C GLU A 641 11.62 21.14 -20.84
N SER A 642 10.90 20.95 -21.96
CA SER A 642 10.18 22.02 -22.67
C SER A 642 8.85 22.45 -22.03
N ARG A 643 8.44 21.82 -20.91
CA ARG A 643 7.21 22.15 -20.17
C ARG A 643 7.41 22.71 -18.76
N TYR A 644 8.66 22.89 -18.31
CA TYR A 644 8.98 23.65 -17.11
C TYR A 644 8.61 25.12 -17.31
N GLY A 645 7.41 25.50 -16.88
CA GLY A 645 6.93 26.88 -16.99
C GLY A 645 5.51 27.07 -16.50
N HIS A 646 4.71 26.00 -16.44
CA HIS A 646 3.43 26.04 -15.76
C HIS A 646 3.60 25.84 -14.25
N LYS A 647 2.88 26.64 -13.47
CA LYS A 647 2.83 26.51 -12.02
C LYS A 647 1.63 25.65 -11.69
N SER A 648 1.85 24.47 -11.14
CA SER A 648 0.77 23.55 -10.76
C SER A 648 0.09 23.94 -9.45
N PHE A 649 0.84 24.50 -8.49
CA PHE A 649 0.30 24.87 -7.18
C PHE A 649 -0.77 25.97 -7.29
N GLY A 650 -2.00 25.66 -6.88
CA GLY A 650 -3.17 26.53 -6.97
C GLY A 650 -3.68 26.76 -8.41
N ALA A 651 -3.29 25.94 -9.38
CA ALA A 651 -3.67 26.12 -10.78
C ALA A 651 -5.12 25.73 -11.08
N ASN A 652 -5.64 26.23 -12.20
CA ASN A 652 -6.94 25.82 -12.69
C ASN A 652 -6.91 24.34 -13.17
N ILE A 653 -7.87 23.54 -12.72
CA ILE A 653 -7.96 22.10 -13.02
C ILE A 653 -8.02 21.81 -14.53
N HIS A 654 -8.72 22.64 -15.32
CA HIS A 654 -8.76 22.47 -16.78
C HIS A 654 -7.40 22.70 -17.43
N GLU A 655 -6.60 23.62 -16.89
CA GLU A 655 -5.26 23.88 -17.38
C GLU A 655 -4.32 22.71 -17.05
N LEU A 656 -4.38 22.18 -15.83
CA LEU A 656 -3.65 20.97 -15.41
C LEU A 656 -4.03 19.78 -16.29
N LEU A 657 -5.32 19.55 -16.52
CA LEU A 657 -5.82 18.47 -17.39
C LEU A 657 -5.24 18.53 -18.81
N ARG A 658 -5.17 19.74 -19.38
CA ARG A 658 -4.62 19.95 -20.71
C ARG A 658 -3.10 19.77 -20.75
N LYS A 659 -2.38 20.37 -19.80
CA LYS A 659 -0.91 20.48 -19.84
C LYS A 659 -0.21 19.26 -19.23
N ASP A 660 -0.66 18.81 -18.07
CA ASP A 660 0.00 17.78 -17.26
C ASP A 660 -0.57 16.38 -17.47
N PHE A 661 -1.85 16.28 -17.84
CA PHE A 661 -2.51 14.99 -18.16
C PHE A 661 -2.71 14.76 -19.66
N PHE A 662 -2.18 15.66 -20.49
CA PHE A 662 -2.03 15.47 -21.93
C PHE A 662 -3.35 15.26 -22.70
N LEU A 663 -4.43 15.91 -22.25
CA LEU A 663 -5.70 16.00 -22.99
C LEU A 663 -5.60 17.05 -24.11
N SER A 664 -4.75 16.79 -25.11
CA SER A 664 -4.56 17.68 -26.27
C SER A 664 -5.75 17.69 -27.23
N ASP A 665 -6.54 16.62 -27.26
CA ASP A 665 -7.52 16.35 -28.31
C ASP A 665 -8.93 16.89 -27.99
N GLY A 666 -9.07 17.58 -26.85
CA GLY A 666 -10.30 18.23 -26.37
C GLY A 666 -10.68 17.85 -24.94
N PHE A 667 -11.66 18.57 -24.38
CA PHE A 667 -12.22 18.32 -23.04
C PHE A 667 -13.61 17.65 -23.07
N MET A 668 -14.08 17.28 -24.25
CA MET A 668 -15.37 16.60 -24.45
C MET A 668 -15.15 15.10 -24.70
N GLY A 669 -16.13 14.27 -24.35
CA GLY A 669 -16.07 12.84 -24.62
C GLY A 669 -16.00 12.54 -26.11
N GLU A 670 -15.21 11.53 -26.49
CA GLU A 670 -14.97 11.19 -27.91
C GLU A 670 -16.27 10.76 -28.64
N HIS A 671 -17.18 10.09 -27.95
CA HIS A 671 -18.49 9.75 -28.52
C HIS A 671 -19.34 11.00 -28.77
N ALA A 672 -19.38 11.94 -27.82
CA ALA A 672 -20.09 13.20 -27.98
C ALA A 672 -19.50 14.01 -29.14
N LYS A 673 -18.17 14.09 -29.24
CA LYS A 673 -17.45 14.71 -30.36
C LYS A 673 -17.86 14.12 -31.71
N LYS A 674 -17.94 12.78 -31.81
CA LYS A 674 -18.41 12.08 -33.03
C LYS A 674 -19.88 12.40 -33.36
N GLN A 675 -20.78 12.36 -32.39
CA GLN A 675 -22.20 12.66 -32.60
C GLN A 675 -22.42 14.13 -33.00
N ILE A 676 -21.68 15.06 -32.39
CA ILE A 676 -21.67 16.47 -32.77
C ILE A 676 -21.13 16.62 -34.21
N GLY A 677 -20.09 15.88 -34.59
CA GLY A 677 -19.59 15.82 -35.96
C GLY A 677 -20.68 15.40 -36.96
N ILE A 678 -21.36 14.28 -36.70
CA ILE A 678 -22.48 13.77 -37.52
C ILE A 678 -23.61 14.81 -37.63
N LEU A 679 -23.93 15.49 -36.52
CA LEU A 679 -24.92 16.56 -36.50
C LEU A 679 -24.49 17.74 -37.38
N ILE A 680 -23.26 18.23 -37.23
CA ILE A 680 -22.70 19.33 -38.06
C ILE A 680 -22.78 18.95 -39.54
N ASP A 681 -22.33 17.76 -39.87
CA ASP A 681 -22.30 17.25 -41.24
C ASP A 681 -23.71 17.09 -41.81
N SER A 682 -24.67 16.65 -40.99
CA SER A 682 -26.09 16.55 -41.37
C SER A 682 -26.73 17.91 -41.58
N LEU A 683 -26.47 18.88 -40.70
CA LEU A 683 -26.99 20.24 -40.83
C LEU A 683 -26.43 20.94 -42.07
N LYS A 684 -25.13 20.77 -42.35
CA LYS A 684 -24.50 21.22 -43.60
C LYS A 684 -25.15 20.53 -44.81
N ALA A 685 -25.35 19.22 -44.75
CA ALA A 685 -26.02 18.48 -45.83
C ALA A 685 -27.43 19.03 -46.12
N HIS A 686 -28.25 19.28 -45.08
CA HIS A 686 -29.58 19.89 -45.25
C HIS A 686 -29.55 21.35 -45.75
N GLN A 687 -28.45 22.07 -45.51
CA GLN A 687 -28.28 23.44 -46.01
C GLN A 687 -27.97 23.47 -47.51
N TYR A 688 -27.16 22.53 -48.02
CA TYR A 688 -26.59 22.60 -49.37
C TYR A 688 -27.12 21.54 -50.35
N ILE A 689 -27.69 20.43 -49.87
CA ILE A 689 -28.25 19.38 -50.73
C ILE A 689 -29.74 19.70 -50.99
N PRO A 690 -30.19 19.74 -52.26
CA PRO A 690 -31.60 19.91 -52.59
C PRO A 690 -32.49 18.85 -51.92
N ARG A 691 -33.66 19.25 -51.42
CA ARG A 691 -34.57 18.36 -50.66
C ARG A 691 -34.96 17.08 -51.42
N GLU A 692 -35.02 17.14 -52.74
CA GLU A 692 -35.34 15.99 -53.61
C GLU A 692 -34.29 14.87 -53.54
N LEU A 693 -33.03 15.18 -53.19
CA LEU A 693 -31.94 14.20 -53.04
C LEU A 693 -31.88 13.56 -51.64
N ILE A 694 -32.64 14.10 -50.68
CA ILE A 694 -32.60 13.69 -49.24
C ILE A 694 -33.77 12.75 -48.91
N SER A 695 -34.94 12.94 -49.54
CA SER A 695 -36.07 12.03 -49.46
C SER A 695 -35.95 10.94 -50.54
N GLY A 696 -35.66 9.70 -50.13
CA GLY A 696 -35.63 8.58 -51.06
C GLY A 696 -36.96 8.42 -51.80
N ASP A 697 -36.91 8.57 -53.13
CA ASP A 697 -37.74 7.87 -54.13
C ASP A 697 -37.36 8.23 -55.58
N THR A 698 -36.45 9.18 -55.81
CA THR A 698 -35.72 9.28 -57.08
C THR A 698 -34.23 9.34 -56.79
N GLN A 699 -33.46 8.40 -57.36
CA GLN A 699 -32.01 8.40 -57.26
C GLN A 699 -31.46 9.59 -58.06
N PRO A 700 -30.85 10.61 -57.43
CA PRO A 700 -29.83 11.38 -58.11
C PRO A 700 -28.64 10.47 -58.39
N VAL A 701 -27.93 10.72 -59.48
CA VAL A 701 -26.74 9.94 -59.86
C VAL A 701 -25.75 9.98 -58.68
N ILE A 702 -25.27 8.81 -58.24
CA ILE A 702 -24.36 8.66 -57.09
C ILE A 702 -23.17 9.65 -57.18
N ASP A 703 -22.74 9.96 -58.40
CA ASP A 703 -21.68 10.92 -58.71
C ASP A 703 -21.97 12.37 -58.28
N GLU A 704 -23.23 12.83 -58.29
CA GLU A 704 -23.59 14.18 -57.82
C GLU A 704 -23.50 14.28 -56.29
N ARG A 705 -23.95 13.25 -55.56
CA ARG A 705 -23.83 13.20 -54.09
C ARG A 705 -22.37 13.16 -53.65
N ILE A 706 -21.52 12.42 -54.37
CA ILE A 706 -20.07 12.36 -54.14
C ILE A 706 -19.43 13.72 -54.46
N SER A 707 -19.75 14.34 -55.60
CA SER A 707 -19.23 15.66 -55.97
C SER A 707 -19.61 16.78 -54.98
N PHE A 708 -20.82 16.74 -54.42
CA PHE A 708 -21.25 17.68 -53.38
C PHE A 708 -20.60 17.39 -52.01
N ALA A 709 -20.45 16.12 -51.65
CA ALA A 709 -19.74 15.73 -50.42
C ALA A 709 -18.27 16.19 -50.47
N ASP A 710 -17.59 16.02 -51.60
CA ASP A 710 -16.22 16.50 -51.81
C ASP A 710 -16.12 18.02 -51.70
N LYS A 711 -17.08 18.78 -52.28
CA LYS A 711 -17.13 20.25 -52.16
C LYS A 711 -17.34 20.74 -50.72
N LEU A 712 -18.04 19.96 -49.89
CA LEU A 712 -18.36 20.29 -48.50
C LEU A 712 -17.38 19.69 -47.49
N GLY A 713 -16.41 18.89 -47.96
CA GLY A 713 -15.45 18.18 -47.13
C GLY A 713 -16.09 17.09 -46.25
N LEU A 714 -17.20 16.49 -46.70
CA LEU A 714 -17.90 15.43 -45.97
C LEU A 714 -17.23 14.06 -46.22
N PRO A 715 -17.04 13.21 -45.20
CA PRO A 715 -16.45 11.88 -45.39
C PRO A 715 -17.31 10.99 -46.31
N GLU A 716 -16.73 10.24 -47.24
CA GLU A 716 -17.49 9.30 -48.12
C GLU A 716 -18.34 8.28 -47.35
N ALA A 717 -17.91 7.88 -46.15
CA ALA A 717 -18.67 7.00 -45.26
C ALA A 717 -20.02 7.60 -44.83
N PHE A 718 -20.12 8.93 -44.73
CA PHE A 718 -21.32 9.66 -44.35
C PHE A 718 -22.46 9.51 -45.37
N LEU A 719 -22.13 9.28 -46.65
CA LEU A 719 -23.11 9.01 -47.71
C LEU A 719 -23.75 7.62 -47.60
N LYS A 720 -23.07 6.66 -46.93
CA LYS A 720 -23.54 5.28 -46.73
C LYS A 720 -24.34 5.09 -45.43
N GLU A 721 -24.05 5.86 -44.38
CA GLU A 721 -24.69 5.71 -43.06
C GLU A 721 -26.00 6.51 -42.89
N GLY A 722 -26.30 7.44 -43.80
CA GLY A 722 -27.56 8.19 -43.84
C GLY A 722 -27.51 9.55 -43.14
N ILE A 723 -28.23 10.54 -43.68
CA ILE A 723 -28.32 11.91 -43.12
C ILE A 723 -29.37 11.92 -42.00
N LEU A 724 -29.07 12.54 -40.87
CA LEU A 724 -30.02 12.68 -39.77
C LEU A 724 -31.27 13.44 -40.22
N THR A 725 -32.45 12.94 -39.87
CA THR A 725 -33.72 13.64 -40.08
C THR A 725 -33.84 14.84 -39.15
N ARG A 726 -34.70 15.80 -39.50
CA ARG A 726 -34.94 16.99 -38.66
C ARG A 726 -35.27 16.64 -37.18
N PRO A 727 -36.17 15.69 -36.87
CA PRO A 727 -36.44 15.30 -35.47
C PRO A 727 -35.22 14.72 -34.76
N GLN A 728 -34.35 14.00 -35.48
CA GLN A 728 -33.10 13.47 -34.91
C GLN A 728 -32.09 14.59 -34.65
N CYS A 729 -31.98 15.58 -35.53
CA CYS A 729 -31.17 16.78 -35.28
C CYS A 729 -31.68 17.57 -34.07
N GLU A 730 -33.00 17.76 -33.95
CA GLU A 730 -33.63 18.43 -32.81
C GLU A 730 -33.37 17.68 -31.48
N ALA A 731 -33.49 16.36 -31.49
CA ALA A 731 -33.22 15.51 -30.33
C ALA A 731 -31.75 15.57 -29.89
N LEU A 732 -30.79 15.57 -30.84
CA LEU A 732 -29.37 15.72 -30.52
C LEU A 732 -29.03 17.12 -30.01
N LEU A 733 -29.57 18.19 -30.62
CA LEU A 733 -29.38 19.56 -30.14
C LEU A 733 -29.87 19.73 -28.70
N ALA A 734 -31.00 19.12 -28.35
CA ALA A 734 -31.61 19.24 -27.02
C ALA A 734 -30.75 18.67 -25.87
N VAL A 735 -29.80 17.77 -26.16
CA VAL A 735 -28.93 17.16 -25.14
C VAL A 735 -27.53 17.80 -25.05
N ILE A 736 -27.23 18.80 -25.87
CA ILE A 736 -25.93 19.49 -25.86
C ILE A 736 -25.87 20.46 -24.68
N GLY A 737 -24.99 20.18 -23.71
CA GLY A 737 -24.86 20.97 -22.49
C GLY A 737 -23.84 22.11 -22.53
N GLU A 738 -22.99 22.20 -23.57
CA GLU A 738 -21.99 23.29 -23.68
C GLU A 738 -22.64 24.50 -24.38
N PRO A 739 -22.81 25.65 -23.69
CA PRO A 739 -23.64 26.74 -24.20
C PRO A 739 -23.15 27.37 -25.51
N VAL A 740 -21.83 27.54 -25.67
CA VAL A 740 -21.25 28.21 -26.85
C VAL A 740 -21.43 27.33 -28.10
N LEU A 741 -21.18 26.03 -27.96
CA LEU A 741 -21.37 25.01 -28.98
C LEU A 741 -22.85 24.87 -29.34
N TYR A 742 -23.74 24.81 -28.35
CA TYR A 742 -25.19 24.77 -28.60
C TYR A 742 -25.64 25.97 -29.42
N GLN A 743 -25.21 27.18 -29.05
CA GLN A 743 -25.57 28.40 -29.79
C GLN A 743 -25.06 28.34 -31.24
N SER A 744 -23.80 27.95 -31.44
CA SER A 744 -23.22 27.79 -32.78
C SER A 744 -23.96 26.75 -33.64
N LEU A 745 -24.37 25.63 -33.04
CA LEU A 745 -25.13 24.58 -33.74
C LEU A 745 -26.58 24.99 -34.00
N MET A 746 -27.17 25.81 -33.13
CA MET A 746 -28.51 26.36 -33.32
C MET A 746 -28.58 27.38 -34.46
N GLU A 747 -27.51 28.15 -34.66
CA GLU A 747 -27.37 29.01 -35.83
C GLU A 747 -27.35 28.17 -37.11
N LEU A 748 -26.52 27.11 -37.14
CA LEU A 748 -26.47 26.16 -38.26
C LEU A 748 -27.83 25.47 -38.50
N TYR A 749 -28.52 25.05 -37.43
CA TYR A 749 -29.85 24.45 -37.52
C TYR A 749 -30.88 25.43 -38.10
N SER A 750 -30.83 26.70 -37.69
CA SER A 750 -31.75 27.73 -38.18
C SER A 750 -31.54 28.02 -39.67
N LEU A 751 -30.30 27.92 -40.14
CA LEU A 751 -29.96 28.01 -41.56
C LEU A 751 -30.44 26.77 -42.34
N ALA A 752 -30.25 25.57 -41.78
CA ALA A 752 -30.69 24.32 -42.39
C ALA A 752 -32.23 24.16 -42.42
N PHE A 753 -32.93 24.69 -41.41
CA PHE A 753 -34.39 24.56 -41.27
C PHE A 753 -35.10 25.89 -40.89
N PRO A 754 -35.16 26.88 -41.81
CA PRO A 754 -35.61 28.25 -41.50
C PRO A 754 -37.08 28.39 -41.07
N LYS A 755 -37.98 27.53 -41.58
CA LYS A 755 -39.43 27.60 -41.28
C LYS A 755 -39.81 26.97 -39.94
N SER A 756 -38.88 26.25 -39.31
CA SER A 756 -39.14 25.45 -38.11
C SER A 756 -38.32 25.86 -36.89
N SER A 757 -37.32 26.70 -37.08
CA SER A 757 -36.50 27.26 -36.00
C SER A 757 -37.36 27.96 -34.94
N GLN A 758 -38.35 28.76 -35.33
CA GLN A 758 -39.26 29.44 -34.40
C GLN A 758 -40.08 28.48 -33.53
N GLY A 759 -40.56 27.37 -34.08
CA GLY A 759 -41.35 26.37 -33.33
C GLY A 759 -40.49 25.58 -32.33
N PHE A 760 -39.25 25.27 -32.70
CA PHE A 760 -38.30 24.60 -31.81
C PHE A 760 -37.80 25.54 -30.70
N ILE A 761 -37.51 26.81 -31.00
CA ILE A 761 -37.15 27.81 -29.99
C ILE A 761 -38.29 27.99 -28.98
N GLN A 762 -39.54 28.05 -29.46
CA GLN A 762 -40.71 28.14 -28.58
C GLN A 762 -40.87 26.89 -27.70
N SER A 763 -40.64 25.69 -28.23
CA SER A 763 -40.76 24.45 -27.44
C SER A 763 -39.67 24.32 -26.35
N GLN A 764 -38.46 24.83 -26.61
CA GLN A 764 -37.38 24.92 -25.61
C GLN A 764 -37.71 25.95 -24.53
N ILE A 765 -38.24 27.12 -24.91
CA ILE A 765 -38.71 28.15 -23.95
C ILE A 765 -39.83 27.57 -23.06
N ASP A 766 -40.79 26.87 -23.66
CA ASP A 766 -41.89 26.24 -22.93
C ASP A 766 -41.39 25.12 -21.99
N PHE A 767 -40.36 24.36 -22.39
CA PHE A 767 -39.71 23.35 -21.55
C PHE A 767 -38.99 23.98 -20.35
N LEU A 768 -38.22 25.05 -20.58
CA LEU A 768 -37.53 25.81 -19.52
C LEU A 768 -38.52 26.44 -18.54
N ASN A 769 -39.64 26.98 -19.03
CA ASN A 769 -40.70 27.54 -18.20
C ASN A 769 -41.39 26.46 -17.33
N ARG A 770 -41.56 25.23 -17.84
CA ARG A 770 -42.09 24.09 -17.05
C ARG A 770 -41.13 23.66 -15.94
N LEU A 771 -39.83 23.61 -16.22
CA LEU A 771 -38.79 23.30 -15.21
C LEU A 771 -38.76 24.37 -14.10
N LYS A 772 -38.88 25.65 -14.47
CA LYS A 772 -38.97 26.77 -13.53
C LYS A 772 -40.24 26.75 -12.66
N ALA A 773 -41.30 26.10 -13.12
CA ALA A 773 -42.53 25.90 -12.34
C ALA A 773 -42.49 24.68 -11.41
N GLN A 774 -41.44 23.83 -11.51
CA GLN A 774 -41.24 22.63 -10.70
C GLN A 774 -40.08 22.74 -9.68
N SER A 775 -39.27 23.80 -9.77
CA SER A 775 -38.32 24.26 -8.74
C SER A 775 -38.97 25.25 -7.80
#